data_AF-A0A364LHQ3-F1
#
_entry.id   AF-A0A364LHQ3-F1
#
_cell.length_a   1.000
_cell.length_b   1.000
_cell.length_c   1.000
_cell.angle_alpha   90.00
_cell.angle_beta   90.00
_cell.angle_gamma   90.00
#
_symmetry.space_group_name_H-M   'P 1'
#
loop_
_entity.id
_entity.type
_entity.pdbx_description
1 polymer ?
#
loop_
_entity_poly.entity_id
_entity_poly.type
_entity_poly.pdbx_seq_one_letter_code
_entity_poly.pdbx_strand_id
1 'polypeptide(L)'
;MTPLFPRDGQPLTLSQGKTGDCYLIASIDCIYNASKEGRERLKSMFKELDNGDVELRVKRTKQSENLDPDKIGINYRHRIDPDTNEDVITIPHAYLAEIDASREGVRSNSLAVKILERISSYYYKNAWKYQQNVLTSISAHDLNNRHEGTSTAFVGHLLEVHSHDTEDIQKIISLKNRWPEAPVYISLAYGKKDIHGKYHGRHGLRLKEIIRDKNTPGGYKFVLVNPWNNTKEETINLADIRTRNTRFCYFSENNASDRLTWDIVNCTNERTGRAIFENYQLFQGLLSLQKQNVQLNGNIANNAVKLYELAPAIFDEPELLGKSPIREAFLACLESAPYAFDRNFHTLRTRFPDLFEKKDVISARPTLPSAPEKPENLFENALEHAISEKAKQAGFAHNARETVEEGLLNFYFQGQPYNLTQAGGLRFQFTRKEFDAQTIADSRVKEQLLPHGLSLAMAGANSELTSHGKKLLQSDYPLTRELYQQVISRQKNKNTAHLFNALYNLSLVNPRAAEQFLKFAKEDLSARVNLNDIIAQENDAPVRDWLARHLADSPQPTERLRRFEEFKEQLGKFSSKFSALNYQKYEERLAELDKFLADFKNNHSQELYTVHLDQLDALVDEKKNALRRSVQPYLLAEDALNRVAEQIRSLPVAFTNCHKVVAVILQKEQREEQVYRLVKQDIVAQAERLLGYSSGYPAILKAKGDYERNLNQQASGQIQNLRKQANDLVAPMVTRINDFNFHFNHCNDLVQVRLHQKALQEQLKGLTETTDASRKAASIEGSSGLPGLVKSAYQAKLNSIISTAQAAENRIINHSQQQLAKIASDINRFRIQFPQCNSEVKANERREELKQQLLAQLDVSGYEKALANSGISRAGFVDGYPPQIAQAIKRKRQDIDRQADALIVSIRKAAAPEILASINLQKHLGNLESKVKELEKEARTKPDYVDPAKKARTMYTRLTKNQERFLNGELSVPDFQAACKGAIDTALPDLANHRGYKVKKIALHVLSAVLSLGTAGIAFGINYAWTGRYSLFQPKTESESVTLKVDEAIKGIKPR
;
A
#
# COMPACT_ATOMS: atom_id res chain seq x y z
N MET A 1 -9.84 27.47 4.52
CA MET A 1 -9.33 26.43 3.61
C MET A 1 -9.59 25.06 4.22
N THR A 2 -9.66 24.01 3.39
CA THR A 2 -9.65 22.61 3.84
C THR A 2 -8.38 22.34 4.68
N PRO A 3 -8.46 21.63 5.81
CA PRO A 3 -7.27 21.29 6.58
C PRO A 3 -6.33 20.37 5.79
N LEU A 4 -5.04 20.36 6.14
CA LEU A 4 -4.03 19.48 5.55
C LEU A 4 -4.48 18.01 5.59
N PHE A 5 -4.97 17.56 6.73
CA PHE A 5 -5.56 16.25 6.94
C PHE A 5 -6.88 16.33 7.73
N PRO A 6 -7.78 15.33 7.61
CA PRO A 6 -8.93 15.20 8.49
C PRO A 6 -8.52 15.06 9.96
N ARG A 7 -9.48 15.22 10.88
CA ARG A 7 -9.22 14.97 12.31
C ARG A 7 -8.73 13.53 12.52
N ASP A 8 -7.92 13.32 13.55
CA ASP A 8 -7.42 11.98 13.89
C ASP A 8 -8.56 10.96 13.99
N GLY A 9 -8.32 9.77 13.44
CA GLY A 9 -9.33 8.72 13.29
C GLY A 9 -10.27 8.87 12.09
N GLN A 10 -10.48 10.07 11.52
CA GLN A 10 -11.39 10.25 10.38
C GLN A 10 -10.80 9.75 9.05
N PRO A 11 -11.62 9.16 8.17
CA PRO A 11 -11.19 8.73 6.85
C PRO A 11 -11.05 9.91 5.87
N LEU A 12 -10.21 9.72 4.84
CA LEU A 12 -10.21 10.59 3.67
C LEU A 12 -11.53 10.42 2.91
N THR A 13 -12.16 11.53 2.54
CA THR A 13 -13.22 11.54 1.53
C THR A 13 -12.64 12.04 0.22
N LEU A 14 -12.98 11.36 -0.88
CA LEU A 14 -12.38 11.55 -2.20
C LEU A 14 -13.49 11.48 -3.25
N SER A 15 -13.50 12.47 -4.13
CA SER A 15 -14.25 12.43 -5.38
C SER A 15 -13.33 12.90 -6.51
N GLN A 16 -12.95 11.93 -7.35
CA GLN A 16 -12.05 12.16 -8.49
C GLN A 16 -12.60 13.23 -9.45
N GLY A 17 -11.69 14.02 -10.01
CA GLY A 17 -11.97 14.96 -11.09
C GLY A 17 -12.21 14.27 -12.44
N LYS A 18 -12.09 15.03 -13.53
CA LYS A 18 -12.29 14.53 -14.91
C LYS A 18 -11.00 14.04 -15.60
N THR A 19 -10.05 13.51 -14.85
CA THR A 19 -8.72 13.12 -15.36
C THR A 19 -8.35 11.68 -14.98
N GLY A 20 -7.32 11.13 -15.62
CA GLY A 20 -6.86 9.75 -15.51
C GLY A 20 -6.04 9.39 -14.25
N ASP A 21 -6.27 10.06 -13.13
CA ASP A 21 -5.50 9.98 -11.88
C ASP A 21 -6.03 8.93 -10.87
N CYS A 22 -6.99 8.09 -11.27
CA CYS A 22 -7.61 7.09 -10.41
C CYS A 22 -6.61 6.17 -9.71
N TYR A 23 -5.47 5.87 -10.35
CA TYR A 23 -4.40 5.06 -9.76
C TYR A 23 -3.74 5.74 -8.54
N LEU A 24 -3.56 7.06 -8.59
CA LEU A 24 -2.93 7.84 -7.52
C LEU A 24 -3.90 7.96 -6.34
N ILE A 25 -5.12 8.41 -6.62
CA ILE A 25 -6.14 8.65 -5.60
C ILE A 25 -6.53 7.33 -4.91
N ALA A 26 -6.75 6.25 -5.66
CA ALA A 26 -7.07 4.96 -5.05
C ALA A 26 -5.89 4.39 -4.24
N SER A 27 -4.64 4.65 -4.65
CA SER A 27 -3.47 4.23 -3.86
C SER A 27 -3.37 5.02 -2.55
N ILE A 28 -3.59 6.34 -2.59
CA ILE A 28 -3.66 7.18 -1.38
C ILE A 28 -4.80 6.73 -0.47
N ASP A 29 -5.99 6.43 -1.03
CA ASP A 29 -7.12 5.87 -0.29
C ASP A 29 -6.73 4.55 0.38
N CYS A 30 -6.04 3.64 -0.32
CA CYS A 30 -5.53 2.40 0.25
C CYS A 30 -4.58 2.64 1.42
N ILE A 31 -3.57 3.48 1.23
CA ILE A 31 -2.50 3.68 2.20
C ILE A 31 -3.03 4.38 3.46
N TYR A 32 -3.84 5.43 3.30
CA TYR A 32 -4.32 6.24 4.42
C TYR A 32 -5.50 5.60 5.16
N ASN A 33 -6.50 5.08 4.43
CA ASN A 33 -7.73 4.59 5.05
C ASN A 33 -7.63 3.14 5.53
N ALA A 34 -6.65 2.36 5.07
CA ALA A 34 -6.54 0.95 5.48
C ALA A 34 -5.56 0.71 6.64
N SER A 35 -4.61 1.61 6.92
CA SER A 35 -3.64 1.39 8.02
C SER A 35 -3.30 2.68 8.77
N LYS A 36 -2.96 2.54 10.05
CA LYS A 36 -2.51 3.67 10.89
C LYS A 36 -1.12 4.13 10.44
N GLU A 37 -0.27 3.18 10.10
CA GLU A 37 1.10 3.36 9.67
C GLU A 37 1.16 4.15 8.36
N GLY A 38 0.35 3.76 7.36
CA GLY A 38 0.23 4.49 6.10
C GLY A 38 -0.33 5.91 6.29
N ARG A 39 -1.24 6.11 7.25
CA ARG A 39 -1.74 7.44 7.62
C ARG A 39 -0.66 8.33 8.19
N GLU A 40 0.10 7.84 9.18
CA GLU A 40 1.19 8.60 9.80
C GLU A 40 2.33 8.86 8.81
N ARG A 41 2.63 7.89 7.93
CA ARG A 41 3.58 8.08 6.84
C ARG A 41 3.15 9.23 5.92
N LEU A 42 1.90 9.25 5.47
CA LEU A 42 1.43 10.33 4.59
C LEU A 42 1.47 11.69 5.30
N LYS A 43 1.10 11.75 6.59
CA LYS A 43 1.20 12.97 7.39
C LYS A 43 2.62 13.48 7.53
N SER A 44 3.58 12.59 7.74
CA SER A 44 5.00 12.94 7.95
C SER A 44 5.65 13.66 6.76
N MET A 45 5.08 13.51 5.56
CA MET A 45 5.56 14.20 4.36
C MET A 45 5.27 15.69 4.35
N PHE A 46 4.36 16.18 5.21
CA PHE A 46 3.89 17.56 5.20
C PHE A 46 4.23 18.30 6.49
N LYS A 47 4.57 19.59 6.35
CA LYS A 47 4.75 20.51 7.47
C LYS A 47 4.13 21.86 7.13
N GLU A 48 3.20 22.32 7.96
CA GLU A 48 2.70 23.69 7.90
C GLU A 48 3.73 24.65 8.54
N LEU A 49 4.01 25.76 7.88
CA LEU A 49 4.97 26.77 8.32
C LEU A 49 4.23 27.95 8.98
N ASP A 50 4.93 28.73 9.81
CA ASP A 50 4.33 29.83 10.58
C ASP A 50 3.69 30.92 9.69
N ASN A 51 4.13 31.04 8.43
CA ASN A 51 3.58 31.98 7.46
C ASN A 51 2.36 31.41 6.68
N GLY A 52 1.88 30.22 7.03
CA GLY A 52 0.77 29.54 6.37
C GLY A 52 1.15 28.78 5.09
N ASP A 53 2.42 28.79 4.69
CA ASP A 53 2.91 27.94 3.60
C ASP A 53 2.96 26.47 4.06
N VAL A 54 2.96 25.55 3.09
CA VAL A 54 3.09 24.12 3.36
C VAL A 54 4.36 23.60 2.71
N GLU A 55 5.19 22.90 3.47
CA GLU A 55 6.35 22.16 2.97
C GLU A 55 5.96 20.69 2.75
N LEU A 56 6.16 20.20 1.53
CA LEU A 56 6.08 18.79 1.16
C LEU A 56 7.50 18.24 0.97
N ARG A 57 7.81 17.13 1.63
CA ARG A 57 9.08 16.41 1.51
C ARG A 57 8.86 15.08 0.79
N VAL A 58 9.59 14.88 -0.31
CA VAL A 58 9.54 13.65 -1.12
C VAL A 58 10.95 13.05 -1.18
N LYS A 59 11.09 11.77 -0.83
CA LYS A 59 12.39 11.09 -0.89
C LYS A 59 12.87 11.01 -2.33
N ARG A 60 14.13 11.39 -2.59
CA ARG A 60 14.68 11.34 -3.95
C ARG A 60 14.85 9.89 -4.40
N THR A 61 14.26 9.59 -5.56
CA THR A 61 14.42 8.31 -6.27
C THR A 61 14.78 8.61 -7.72
N LYS A 62 14.90 7.57 -8.57
CA LYS A 62 15.09 7.76 -10.02
C LYS A 62 14.01 8.67 -10.65
N GLN A 63 12.81 8.71 -10.06
CA GLN A 63 11.72 9.57 -10.55
C GLN A 63 12.02 11.06 -10.39
N SER A 64 12.84 11.44 -9.41
CA SER A 64 13.27 12.82 -9.19
C SER A 64 14.14 13.35 -10.33
N GLU A 65 14.68 12.48 -11.20
CA GLU A 65 15.39 12.90 -12.42
C GLU A 65 14.46 13.55 -13.46
N ASN A 66 13.16 13.28 -13.37
CA ASN A 66 12.15 13.88 -14.25
C ASN A 66 11.69 15.26 -13.78
N LEU A 67 12.02 15.63 -12.53
CA LEU A 67 11.59 16.88 -11.94
C LEU A 67 12.39 18.04 -12.56
N ASP A 68 11.68 18.89 -13.29
CA ASP A 68 12.22 20.05 -13.98
C ASP A 68 12.15 21.28 -13.05
N PRO A 69 13.29 21.79 -12.55
CA PRO A 69 13.32 22.91 -11.59
C PRO A 69 12.66 24.18 -12.14
N ASP A 70 12.77 24.42 -13.45
CA ASP A 70 12.21 25.62 -14.07
C ASP A 70 10.68 25.53 -14.14
N LYS A 71 10.12 24.34 -14.38
CA LYS A 71 8.67 24.13 -14.39
C LYS A 71 8.06 24.16 -13.00
N ILE A 72 8.67 23.47 -12.03
CA ILE A 72 8.14 23.43 -10.66
C ILE A 72 8.28 24.81 -9.99
N GLY A 73 9.34 25.56 -10.34
CA GLY A 73 9.61 26.92 -9.88
C GLY A 73 8.52 27.95 -10.22
N ILE A 74 7.60 27.64 -11.14
CA ILE A 74 6.55 28.57 -11.55
C ILE A 74 5.50 28.76 -10.44
N ASN A 75 5.11 27.67 -9.75
CA ASN A 75 4.08 27.73 -8.70
C ASN A 75 4.61 27.35 -7.31
N TYR A 76 5.80 26.76 -7.23
CA TYR A 76 6.36 26.22 -6.00
C TYR A 76 7.80 26.68 -5.81
N ARG A 77 8.27 26.71 -4.56
CA ARG A 77 9.71 26.81 -4.29
C ARG A 77 10.25 25.40 -4.11
N HIS A 78 11.19 24.99 -4.95
CA HIS A 78 11.85 23.69 -4.86
C HIS A 78 13.30 23.86 -4.42
N ARG A 79 13.74 23.01 -3.50
CA ARG A 79 15.15 22.84 -3.14
C ARG A 79 15.42 21.37 -2.86
N ILE A 80 16.69 21.00 -2.97
CA ILE A 80 17.18 19.69 -2.56
C ILE A 80 17.73 19.83 -1.14
N ASP A 81 17.28 18.99 -0.22
CA ASP A 81 17.88 18.84 1.11
C ASP A 81 18.98 17.77 1.03
N PRO A 82 20.27 18.15 1.07
CA PRO A 82 21.37 17.21 0.85
C PRO A 82 21.54 16.22 2.02
N ASP A 83 21.14 16.60 3.24
CA ASP A 83 21.33 15.78 4.43
C ASP A 83 20.34 14.60 4.46
N THR A 84 19.09 14.85 4.05
CA THR A 84 18.04 13.83 3.98
C THR A 84 17.88 13.22 2.58
N ASN A 85 18.52 13.79 1.55
CA ASN A 85 18.35 13.44 0.14
C ASN A 85 16.86 13.48 -0.28
N GLU A 86 16.22 14.62 -0.03
CA GLU A 86 14.79 14.85 -0.28
C GLU A 86 14.56 16.04 -1.22
N ASP A 87 13.55 15.93 -2.07
CA ASP A 87 12.94 17.07 -2.76
C ASP A 87 12.04 17.80 -1.76
N VAL A 88 12.40 19.03 -1.42
CA VAL A 88 11.63 19.89 -0.54
C VAL A 88 10.88 20.92 -1.38
N ILE A 89 9.55 20.81 -1.37
CA ILE A 89 8.64 21.61 -2.18
C ILE A 89 7.81 22.47 -1.23
N THR A 90 8.06 23.77 -1.21
CA THR A 90 7.24 24.72 -0.45
C THR A 90 6.13 25.27 -1.34
N ILE A 91 4.89 25.08 -0.92
CA ILE A 91 3.69 25.59 -1.57
C ILE A 91 3.26 26.89 -0.86
N PRO A 92 3.28 28.04 -1.56
CA PRO A 92 2.87 29.32 -0.98
C PRO A 92 1.41 29.32 -0.52
N HIS A 93 1.09 29.96 0.60
CA HIS A 93 -0.26 30.05 1.17
C HIS A 93 -1.30 30.56 0.16
N ALA A 94 -0.94 31.58 -0.62
CA ALA A 94 -1.80 32.12 -1.68
C ALA A 94 -2.17 31.05 -2.74
N TYR A 95 -1.20 30.23 -3.15
CA TYR A 95 -1.44 29.17 -4.12
C TYR A 95 -2.22 27.98 -3.53
N LEU A 96 -2.05 27.70 -2.23
CA LEU A 96 -2.87 26.70 -1.53
C LEU A 96 -4.37 27.06 -1.58
N ALA A 97 -4.73 28.34 -1.47
CA ALA A 97 -6.11 28.79 -1.61
C ALA A 97 -6.67 28.53 -3.02
N GLU A 98 -5.86 28.71 -4.07
CA GLU A 98 -6.23 28.38 -5.45
C GLU A 98 -6.43 26.86 -5.65
N ILE A 99 -5.52 26.04 -5.10
CA ILE A 99 -5.64 24.59 -5.09
C ILE A 99 -6.95 24.17 -4.41
N ASP A 100 -7.26 24.76 -3.25
CA ASP A 100 -8.42 24.40 -2.44
C ASP A 100 -9.75 24.76 -3.11
N ALA A 101 -9.80 25.90 -3.81
CA ALA A 101 -10.97 26.39 -4.53
C ALA A 101 -11.23 25.69 -5.87
N SER A 102 -10.22 25.01 -6.44
CA SER A 102 -10.33 24.34 -7.74
C SER A 102 -11.37 23.23 -7.75
N ARG A 103 -12.21 23.19 -8.79
CA ARG A 103 -13.28 22.17 -8.97
C ARG A 103 -12.97 21.09 -9.99
N GLU A 104 -11.87 21.22 -10.73
CA GLU A 104 -11.47 20.35 -11.84
C GLU A 104 -10.70 19.11 -11.39
N GLY A 105 -9.88 19.25 -10.33
CA GLY A 105 -9.17 18.14 -9.70
C GLY A 105 -9.98 17.44 -8.62
N VAL A 106 -9.31 16.62 -7.83
CA VAL A 106 -9.88 15.85 -6.73
C VAL A 106 -10.54 16.74 -5.70
N ARG A 107 -11.77 16.38 -5.32
CA ARG A 107 -12.47 16.98 -4.19
C ARG A 107 -12.24 16.09 -2.97
N SER A 108 -11.65 16.66 -1.93
CA SER A 108 -11.32 15.94 -0.71
C SER A 108 -11.44 16.82 0.52
N ASN A 109 -11.68 16.19 1.68
CA ASN A 109 -11.54 16.78 3.01
C ASN A 109 -10.08 16.94 3.48
N SER A 110 -9.10 16.69 2.59
CA SER A 110 -7.67 16.85 2.86
C SER A 110 -6.99 17.68 1.77
N LEU A 111 -6.32 18.75 2.18
CA LEU A 111 -5.49 19.57 1.28
C LEU A 111 -4.24 18.81 0.80
N ALA A 112 -3.70 17.89 1.62
CA ALA A 112 -2.56 17.05 1.24
C ALA A 112 -2.83 16.24 -0.04
N VAL A 113 -4.02 15.67 -0.17
CA VAL A 113 -4.42 14.92 -1.37
C VAL A 113 -4.46 15.83 -2.61
N LYS A 114 -5.04 17.03 -2.47
CA LYS A 114 -5.11 18.02 -3.56
C LYS A 114 -3.72 18.51 -3.99
N ILE A 115 -2.78 18.59 -3.05
CA ILE A 115 -1.37 18.91 -3.33
C ILE A 115 -0.71 17.75 -4.08
N LEU A 116 -0.83 16.50 -3.59
CA LEU A 116 -0.20 15.33 -4.21
C LEU A 116 -0.71 15.06 -5.63
N GLU A 117 -2.00 15.26 -5.89
CA GLU A 117 -2.56 15.21 -7.24
C GLU A 117 -1.73 16.08 -8.20
N ARG A 118 -1.43 17.32 -7.81
CA ARG A 118 -0.71 18.28 -8.66
C ARG A 118 0.79 18.02 -8.70
N ILE A 119 1.40 17.70 -7.56
CA ILE A 119 2.84 17.48 -7.47
C ILE A 119 3.27 16.21 -8.19
N SER A 120 2.45 15.15 -8.17
CA SER A 120 2.79 13.88 -8.80
C SER A 120 3.13 14.00 -10.30
N SER A 121 2.49 14.92 -11.04
CA SER A 121 2.75 15.07 -12.48
C SER A 121 4.10 15.69 -12.82
N TYR A 122 4.77 16.34 -11.86
CA TYR A 122 6.15 16.82 -12.04
C TYR A 122 7.17 15.67 -12.01
N TYR A 123 6.79 14.48 -11.54
CA TYR A 123 7.65 13.29 -11.53
C TYR A 123 7.42 12.38 -12.75
N TYR A 124 6.58 12.79 -13.71
CA TYR A 124 6.32 12.03 -14.92
C TYR A 124 7.50 12.04 -15.89
N LYS A 125 7.77 10.89 -16.51
CA LYS A 125 8.86 10.76 -17.48
C LYS A 125 8.59 11.46 -18.81
N ASN A 126 7.32 11.71 -19.12
CA ASN A 126 6.93 12.37 -20.37
C ASN A 126 6.78 13.87 -20.11
N ALA A 127 7.43 14.68 -20.96
CA ALA A 127 7.25 16.12 -20.93
C ALA A 127 5.79 16.49 -21.26
N TRP A 128 5.18 17.34 -20.44
CA TRP A 128 3.92 18.01 -20.71
C TRP A 128 4.14 19.51 -20.88
N LYS A 129 3.31 20.14 -21.71
CA LYS A 129 3.37 21.59 -21.94
C LYS A 129 2.79 22.30 -20.73
N TYR A 130 3.66 23.01 -20.00
CA TYR A 130 3.23 23.84 -18.89
C TYR A 130 2.52 25.10 -19.42
N GLN A 131 1.36 25.42 -18.84
CA GLN A 131 0.66 26.70 -18.99
C GLN A 131 0.49 27.28 -17.58
N GLN A 132 0.58 28.61 -17.44
CA GLN A 132 0.36 29.35 -16.19
C GLN A 132 -1.12 29.29 -15.76
N ASN A 133 -1.57 28.09 -15.43
CA ASN A 133 -2.90 27.79 -14.95
C ASN A 133 -2.81 26.60 -14.00
N VAL A 134 -3.52 26.68 -12.87
CA VAL A 134 -3.69 25.62 -11.86
C VAL A 134 -4.07 24.27 -12.47
N LEU A 135 -4.70 24.27 -13.65
CA LEU A 135 -5.22 23.08 -14.32
C LEU A 135 -4.17 22.26 -15.08
N THR A 136 -3.01 22.82 -15.41
CA THR A 136 -2.08 22.14 -16.33
C THR A 136 -1.44 20.88 -15.72
N SER A 137 -1.14 20.91 -14.42
CA SER A 137 -0.62 19.73 -13.71
C SER A 137 -1.69 18.64 -13.55
N ILE A 138 -2.97 19.01 -13.56
CA ILE A 138 -4.12 18.09 -13.46
C ILE A 138 -4.34 17.38 -14.80
N SER A 139 -4.32 18.10 -15.92
CA SER A 139 -4.50 17.49 -17.26
C SER A 139 -3.34 16.56 -17.65
N ALA A 140 -2.15 16.73 -17.05
CA ALA A 140 -1.02 15.83 -17.26
C ALA A 140 -1.32 14.37 -16.85
N HIS A 141 -2.33 14.13 -16.00
CA HIS A 141 -2.78 12.78 -15.64
C HIS A 141 -3.38 11.97 -16.79
N ASP A 142 -3.81 12.62 -17.86
CA ASP A 142 -4.37 11.96 -19.06
C ASP A 142 -3.28 11.50 -20.05
N LEU A 143 -2.01 11.79 -19.76
CA LEU A 143 -0.91 11.32 -20.57
C LEU A 143 -0.77 9.78 -20.51
N ASN A 144 -0.59 9.20 -21.70
CA ASN A 144 -0.21 7.79 -21.83
C ASN A 144 1.25 7.58 -21.38
N ASN A 145 1.54 6.41 -20.80
CA ASN A 145 2.90 6.00 -20.42
C ASN A 145 3.65 7.02 -19.55
N ARG A 146 2.97 7.64 -18.58
CA ARG A 146 3.50 8.74 -17.76
C ARG A 146 4.53 8.37 -16.68
N HIS A 147 4.61 7.09 -16.30
CA HIS A 147 5.56 6.59 -15.29
C HIS A 147 6.43 5.45 -15.84
N GLU A 148 7.59 5.22 -15.22
CA GLU A 148 8.36 3.98 -15.38
C GLU A 148 7.74 2.87 -14.52
N GLY A 149 7.72 1.63 -15.02
CA GLY A 149 7.10 0.51 -14.32
C GLY A 149 5.58 0.65 -14.17
N THR A 150 5.05 0.11 -13.08
CA THR A 150 3.61 0.10 -12.81
C THR A 150 3.15 1.39 -12.13
N SER A 151 1.86 1.72 -12.27
CA SER A 151 1.28 2.91 -11.64
C SER A 151 1.36 2.88 -10.12
N THR A 152 1.29 1.69 -9.53
CA THR A 152 1.41 1.45 -8.09
C THR A 152 2.85 1.53 -7.60
N ALA A 153 3.83 1.07 -8.39
CA ALA A 153 5.25 1.29 -8.10
C ALA A 153 5.60 2.78 -8.15
N PHE A 154 5.04 3.52 -9.11
CA PHE A 154 5.19 4.97 -9.17
C PHE A 154 4.74 5.64 -7.85
N VAL A 155 3.52 5.34 -7.41
CA VAL A 155 2.99 5.91 -6.16
C VAL A 155 3.78 5.42 -4.94
N GLY A 156 4.22 4.16 -4.93
CA GLY A 156 5.04 3.60 -3.86
C GLY A 156 6.33 4.40 -3.65
N HIS A 157 7.06 4.68 -4.73
CA HIS A 157 8.25 5.53 -4.67
C HIS A 157 7.94 6.96 -4.25
N LEU A 158 6.84 7.55 -4.75
CA LEU A 158 6.44 8.92 -4.41
C LEU A 158 6.13 9.09 -2.91
N LEU A 159 5.51 8.07 -2.29
CA LEU A 159 5.07 8.12 -0.89
C LEU A 159 6.05 7.44 0.09
N GLU A 160 7.16 6.89 -0.43
CA GLU A 160 8.13 6.07 0.31
C GLU A 160 7.48 4.86 1.00
N VAL A 161 6.67 4.12 0.24
CA VAL A 161 6.10 2.83 0.65
C VAL A 161 6.45 1.76 -0.38
N HIS A 162 6.64 0.53 0.08
CA HIS A 162 6.90 -0.58 -0.82
C HIS A 162 5.60 -1.07 -1.47
N SER A 163 5.65 -1.32 -2.78
CA SER A 163 4.52 -1.81 -3.57
C SER A 163 4.79 -3.23 -4.07
N HIS A 164 3.91 -4.17 -3.73
CA HIS A 164 3.97 -5.55 -4.21
C HIS A 164 2.82 -5.84 -5.18
N ASP A 165 3.11 -5.83 -6.47
CA ASP A 165 2.14 -6.19 -7.50
C ASP A 165 2.03 -7.72 -7.67
N THR A 166 0.80 -8.24 -7.74
CA THR A 166 0.52 -9.66 -7.94
C THR A 166 -0.79 -9.90 -8.68
N GLU A 167 -0.86 -11.00 -9.44
CA GLU A 167 -2.08 -11.51 -10.08
C GLU A 167 -2.65 -12.72 -9.33
N ASP A 168 -1.99 -13.15 -8.24
CA ASP A 168 -2.42 -14.30 -7.44
C ASP A 168 -3.60 -13.95 -6.53
N ILE A 169 -4.81 -14.13 -7.06
CA ILE A 169 -6.06 -13.88 -6.36
C ILE A 169 -6.17 -14.73 -5.07
N GLN A 170 -5.63 -15.96 -5.04
CA GLN A 170 -5.74 -16.81 -3.86
C GLN A 170 -4.89 -16.28 -2.70
N LYS A 171 -3.69 -15.76 -2.99
CA LYS A 171 -2.87 -15.05 -2.00
C LYS A 171 -3.60 -13.83 -1.43
N ILE A 172 -4.26 -13.05 -2.27
CA ILE A 172 -5.02 -11.87 -1.82
C ILE A 172 -6.23 -12.25 -0.96
N ILE A 173 -6.97 -13.31 -1.33
CA ILE A 173 -8.04 -13.87 -0.49
C ILE A 173 -7.47 -14.32 0.86
N SER A 174 -6.35 -15.05 0.84
CA SER A 174 -5.68 -15.55 2.05
C SER A 174 -5.20 -14.41 2.97
N LEU A 175 -4.65 -13.33 2.39
CA LEU A 175 -4.26 -12.11 3.09
C LEU A 175 -5.46 -11.42 3.72
N LYS A 176 -6.51 -11.10 2.94
CA LYS A 176 -7.69 -10.38 3.43
C LYS A 176 -8.49 -11.15 4.49
N ASN A 177 -8.49 -12.48 4.47
CA ASN A 177 -9.11 -13.28 5.52
C ASN A 177 -8.37 -13.18 6.87
N ARG A 178 -7.04 -12.99 6.83
CA ARG A 178 -6.18 -12.82 8.03
C ARG A 178 -6.11 -11.36 8.47
N TRP A 179 -6.04 -10.44 7.52
CA TRP A 179 -5.93 -9.01 7.75
C TRP A 179 -6.93 -8.25 6.86
N PRO A 180 -8.17 -8.08 7.33
CA PRO A 180 -9.22 -7.37 6.58
C PRO A 180 -8.80 -5.95 6.18
N GLU A 181 -8.07 -5.27 7.06
CA GLU A 181 -7.56 -3.90 6.86
C GLU A 181 -6.30 -3.81 5.98
N ALA A 182 -5.84 -4.90 5.38
CA ALA A 182 -4.65 -4.84 4.51
C ALA A 182 -4.83 -3.79 3.38
N PRO A 183 -3.85 -2.87 3.17
CA PRO A 183 -3.90 -1.83 2.12
C PRO A 183 -3.70 -2.45 0.73
N VAL A 184 -4.78 -3.00 0.17
CA VAL A 184 -4.78 -3.67 -1.13
C VAL A 184 -5.48 -2.81 -2.17
N TYR A 185 -4.72 -2.40 -3.17
CA TYR A 185 -5.20 -1.79 -4.40
C TYR A 185 -5.55 -2.88 -5.43
N ILE A 186 -6.59 -2.64 -6.21
CA ILE A 186 -7.01 -3.50 -7.32
C ILE A 186 -7.13 -2.66 -8.60
N SER A 187 -6.53 -3.15 -9.68
CA SER A 187 -6.73 -2.61 -11.02
C SER A 187 -7.34 -3.68 -11.91
N LEU A 188 -8.39 -3.32 -12.63
CA LEU A 188 -9.12 -4.24 -13.51
C LEU A 188 -9.69 -3.51 -14.72
N ALA A 189 -10.08 -4.27 -15.74
CA ALA A 189 -10.85 -3.76 -16.87
C ALA A 189 -12.27 -3.42 -16.40
N TYR A 190 -12.58 -2.12 -16.37
CA TYR A 190 -13.73 -1.59 -15.64
C TYR A 190 -14.91 -1.26 -16.57
N GLY A 191 -16.10 -1.11 -15.99
CA GLY A 191 -17.32 -0.76 -16.73
C GLY A 191 -18.08 -1.97 -17.26
N LYS A 192 -18.97 -1.70 -18.23
CA LYS A 192 -19.76 -2.70 -18.95
C LYS A 192 -19.02 -3.19 -20.19
N LYS A 193 -19.32 -4.42 -20.61
CA LYS A 193 -18.87 -4.93 -21.91
C LYS A 193 -19.50 -4.10 -23.03
N ASP A 194 -18.72 -3.84 -24.07
CA ASP A 194 -19.22 -3.27 -25.32
C ASP A 194 -20.05 -4.30 -26.12
N ILE A 195 -20.51 -3.89 -27.31
CA ILE A 195 -21.25 -4.76 -28.24
C ILE A 195 -20.46 -6.00 -28.70
N HIS A 196 -19.14 -6.01 -28.52
CA HIS A 196 -18.24 -7.12 -28.85
C HIS A 196 -17.84 -7.94 -27.62
N GLY A 197 -18.46 -7.70 -26.45
CA GLY A 197 -18.19 -8.45 -25.23
C GLY A 197 -16.90 -8.05 -24.51
N LYS A 198 -16.26 -6.93 -24.88
CA LYS A 198 -14.97 -6.47 -24.35
C LYS A 198 -15.14 -5.29 -23.38
N TYR A 199 -14.33 -5.28 -22.32
CA TYR A 199 -14.20 -4.15 -21.41
C TYR A 199 -13.18 -3.14 -21.95
N HIS A 200 -13.43 -1.83 -21.78
CA HIS A 200 -12.54 -0.76 -22.22
C HIS A 200 -11.97 0.00 -21.04
N GLY A 201 -10.64 0.20 -21.04
CA GLY A 201 -9.93 0.96 -20.02
C GLY A 201 -9.68 0.20 -18.72
N ARG A 202 -8.53 0.47 -18.08
CA ARG A 202 -8.22 -0.01 -16.73
C ARG A 202 -8.64 1.05 -15.72
N HIS A 203 -9.23 0.63 -14.61
CA HIS A 203 -9.56 1.50 -13.48
C HIS A 203 -8.89 0.98 -12.20
N GLY A 204 -8.51 1.90 -11.31
CA GLY A 204 -7.94 1.61 -10.01
C GLY A 204 -8.96 1.79 -8.90
N LEU A 205 -9.05 0.83 -7.99
CA LEU A 205 -9.96 0.85 -6.84
C LEU A 205 -9.22 0.36 -5.58
N ARG A 206 -9.77 0.68 -4.41
CA ARG A 206 -9.36 0.04 -3.15
C ARG A 206 -10.18 -1.23 -2.94
N LEU A 207 -9.52 -2.32 -2.57
CA LEU A 207 -10.18 -3.54 -2.12
C LEU A 207 -10.46 -3.42 -0.62
N LYS A 208 -11.71 -3.12 -0.26
CA LYS A 208 -12.13 -2.99 1.14
C LYS A 208 -12.10 -4.35 1.82
N GLU A 209 -12.93 -5.28 1.37
CA GLU A 209 -13.06 -6.61 1.97
C GLU A 209 -13.38 -7.70 0.93
N ILE A 210 -13.18 -8.96 1.32
CA ILE A 210 -13.59 -10.14 0.56
C ILE A 210 -14.49 -10.99 1.44
N ILE A 211 -15.72 -11.21 1.00
CA ILE A 211 -16.74 -11.93 1.74
C ILE A 211 -16.94 -13.30 1.09
N ARG A 212 -16.87 -14.37 1.89
CA ARG A 212 -17.17 -15.73 1.41
C ARG A 212 -18.68 -15.91 1.27
N ASP A 213 -19.15 -16.29 0.09
CA ASP A 213 -20.56 -16.53 -0.20
C ASP A 213 -20.72 -17.70 -1.18
N LYS A 214 -21.17 -18.84 -0.66
CA LYS A 214 -21.35 -20.08 -1.43
C LYS A 214 -22.40 -19.97 -2.53
N ASN A 215 -23.31 -19.00 -2.44
CA ASN A 215 -24.40 -18.81 -3.41
C ASN A 215 -23.99 -17.89 -4.57
N THR A 216 -22.79 -17.32 -4.52
CA THR A 216 -22.28 -16.41 -5.54
C THR A 216 -21.29 -17.13 -6.47
N PRO A 217 -21.30 -16.88 -7.80
CA PRO A 217 -20.34 -17.47 -8.73
C PRO A 217 -18.88 -17.28 -8.29
N GLY A 218 -18.17 -18.40 -8.14
CA GLY A 218 -16.79 -18.43 -7.64
C GLY A 218 -16.66 -18.42 -6.10
N GLY A 219 -17.75 -18.34 -5.34
CA GLY A 219 -17.76 -18.54 -3.88
C GLY A 219 -17.35 -17.33 -3.04
N TYR A 220 -17.03 -16.19 -3.66
CA TYR A 220 -16.58 -14.97 -2.99
C TYR A 220 -17.14 -13.70 -3.66
N LYS A 221 -17.39 -12.68 -2.83
CA LYS A 221 -17.73 -11.31 -3.19
C LYS A 221 -16.57 -10.38 -2.81
N PHE A 222 -16.16 -9.52 -3.73
CA PHE A 222 -15.14 -8.49 -3.53
C PHE A 222 -15.86 -7.16 -3.37
N VAL A 223 -15.67 -6.50 -2.23
CA VAL A 223 -16.22 -5.16 -1.96
C VAL A 223 -15.15 -4.14 -2.30
N LEU A 224 -15.43 -3.32 -3.31
CA LEU A 224 -14.49 -2.35 -3.86
C LEU A 224 -14.97 -0.93 -3.54
N VAL A 225 -14.02 -0.03 -3.36
CA VAL A 225 -14.26 1.40 -3.13
C VAL A 225 -13.68 2.18 -4.30
N ASN A 226 -14.54 2.94 -4.97
CA ASN A 226 -14.23 3.61 -6.22
C ASN A 226 -13.76 5.06 -5.96
N PRO A 227 -12.59 5.49 -6.47
CA PRO A 227 -12.09 6.86 -6.25
C PRO A 227 -12.97 7.95 -6.86
N TRP A 228 -13.89 7.63 -7.79
CA TRP A 228 -14.90 8.59 -8.26
C TRP A 228 -15.74 9.16 -7.11
N ASN A 229 -16.02 8.31 -6.11
CA ASN A 229 -16.58 8.69 -4.84
C ASN A 229 -16.30 7.57 -3.82
N ASN A 230 -15.27 7.76 -2.99
CA ASN A 230 -14.82 6.72 -2.06
C ASN A 230 -15.75 6.52 -0.84
N THR A 231 -16.85 7.28 -0.76
CA THR A 231 -17.93 7.04 0.22
C THR A 231 -18.92 5.96 -0.23
N LYS A 232 -18.77 5.46 -1.46
CA LYS A 232 -19.62 4.43 -2.05
C LYS A 232 -18.84 3.15 -2.27
N GLU A 233 -19.54 2.04 -2.12
CA GLU A 233 -19.03 0.70 -2.30
C GLU A 233 -19.73 0.01 -3.47
N GLU A 234 -18.99 -0.85 -4.15
CA GLU A 234 -19.49 -1.73 -5.21
C GLU A 234 -19.07 -3.17 -4.92
N THR A 235 -19.87 -4.14 -5.36
CA THR A 235 -19.60 -5.56 -5.11
C THR A 235 -19.50 -6.32 -6.42
N ILE A 236 -18.40 -7.05 -6.60
CA ILE A 236 -18.13 -7.89 -7.77
C ILE A 236 -17.83 -9.32 -7.31
N ASN A 237 -18.34 -10.34 -8.01
CA ASN A 237 -18.05 -11.74 -7.66
C ASN A 237 -16.72 -12.24 -8.23
N LEU A 238 -16.16 -13.31 -7.64
CA LEU A 238 -14.88 -13.87 -8.06
C LEU A 238 -14.88 -14.34 -9.53
N ALA A 239 -15.98 -14.90 -10.02
CA ALA A 239 -16.06 -15.33 -11.42
C ALA A 239 -15.88 -14.16 -12.39
N ASP A 240 -16.48 -13.01 -12.08
CA ASP A 240 -16.35 -11.78 -12.87
C ASP A 240 -14.95 -11.17 -12.76
N ILE A 241 -14.38 -11.06 -11.54
CA ILE A 241 -12.99 -10.62 -11.29
C ILE A 241 -12.00 -11.38 -12.19
N ARG A 242 -12.13 -12.72 -12.28
CA ARG A 242 -11.23 -13.56 -13.09
C ARG A 242 -11.27 -13.24 -14.59
N THR A 243 -12.35 -12.62 -15.09
CA THR A 243 -12.48 -12.27 -16.52
C THR A 243 -12.01 -10.85 -16.85
N ARG A 244 -11.66 -10.03 -15.85
CA ARG A 244 -11.40 -8.59 -16.01
C ARG A 244 -9.91 -8.21 -16.04
N ASN A 245 -9.02 -9.15 -16.35
CA ASN A 245 -7.57 -8.91 -16.41
C ASN A 245 -7.04 -8.17 -15.15
N THR A 246 -7.42 -8.70 -13.99
CA THR A 246 -7.22 -8.07 -12.68
C THR A 246 -5.78 -8.20 -12.21
N ARG A 247 -5.27 -7.12 -11.61
CA ARG A 247 -3.98 -7.05 -10.93
C ARG A 247 -4.18 -6.40 -9.57
N PHE A 248 -3.53 -6.93 -8.54
CA PHE A 248 -3.55 -6.39 -7.19
C PHE A 248 -2.20 -5.77 -6.85
N CYS A 249 -2.21 -4.79 -5.95
CA CYS A 249 -1.01 -4.29 -5.29
C CYS A 249 -1.24 -4.24 -3.80
N TYR A 250 -0.35 -4.84 -3.02
CA TYR A 250 -0.29 -4.65 -1.59
C TYR A 250 0.75 -3.57 -1.27
N PHE A 251 0.38 -2.58 -0.45
CA PHE A 251 1.31 -1.57 0.03
C PHE A 251 1.84 -1.92 1.42
N SER A 252 3.15 -1.84 1.61
CA SER A 252 3.82 -2.13 2.88
C SER A 252 4.79 -1.01 3.22
N GLU A 253 5.18 -0.90 4.49
CA GLU A 253 6.14 0.12 4.92
C GLU A 253 7.48 -0.01 4.19
N ASN A 254 7.95 -1.24 4.00
CA ASN A 254 9.24 -1.56 3.40
C ASN A 254 9.29 -3.04 2.98
N ASN A 255 10.36 -3.42 2.28
CA ASN A 255 10.58 -4.78 1.79
C ASN A 255 10.60 -5.84 2.90
N ALA A 256 11.02 -5.50 4.13
CA ALA A 256 11.04 -6.46 5.24
C ALA A 256 9.62 -6.75 5.73
N SER A 257 8.79 -5.71 5.88
CA SER A 257 7.37 -5.84 6.22
C SER A 257 6.58 -6.60 5.16
N ASP A 258 6.89 -6.39 3.86
CA ASP A 258 6.32 -7.18 2.76
C ASP A 258 6.64 -8.67 2.91
N ARG A 259 7.92 -9.01 3.10
CA ARG A 259 8.35 -10.40 3.27
C ARG A 259 7.67 -11.04 4.47
N LEU A 260 7.64 -10.38 5.63
CA LEU A 260 6.97 -10.90 6.83
C LEU A 260 5.49 -11.19 6.55
N THR A 261 4.80 -10.24 5.92
CA THR A 261 3.37 -10.36 5.60
C THR A 261 3.12 -11.61 4.77
N TRP A 262 3.91 -11.83 3.72
CA TRP A 262 3.76 -13.03 2.89
C TRP A 262 4.20 -14.31 3.60
N ASP A 263 5.22 -14.28 4.47
CA ASP A 263 5.59 -15.42 5.30
C ASP A 263 4.45 -15.81 6.23
N ILE A 264 3.78 -14.86 6.89
CA ILE A 264 2.60 -15.11 7.72
C ILE A 264 1.48 -15.74 6.87
N VAL A 265 1.15 -15.14 5.72
CA VAL A 265 0.10 -15.65 4.83
C VAL A 265 0.38 -17.09 4.36
N ASN A 266 1.65 -17.43 4.13
CA ASN A 266 2.06 -18.74 3.63
C ASN A 266 2.20 -19.80 4.72
N CYS A 267 2.60 -19.43 5.94
CA CYS A 267 2.98 -20.40 6.97
C CYS A 267 1.98 -20.53 8.13
N THR A 268 0.99 -19.65 8.26
CA THR A 268 0.01 -19.69 9.36
C THR A 268 -1.40 -20.08 8.89
N ASN A 269 -2.21 -20.62 9.80
CA ASN A 269 -3.66 -20.69 9.62
C ASN A 269 -4.30 -19.29 9.79
N GLU A 270 -5.60 -19.18 9.53
CA GLU A 270 -6.34 -17.91 9.61
C GLU A 270 -6.33 -17.31 11.01
N ARG A 271 -6.55 -18.12 12.07
CA ARG A 271 -6.59 -17.67 13.46
C ARG A 271 -5.25 -17.08 13.91
N THR A 272 -4.16 -17.80 13.70
CA THR A 272 -2.81 -17.35 14.08
C THR A 272 -2.40 -16.11 13.29
N GLY A 273 -2.66 -16.09 11.98
CA GLY A 273 -2.32 -14.93 11.14
C GLY A 273 -3.10 -13.69 11.57
N ARG A 274 -4.39 -13.83 11.85
CA ARG A 274 -5.24 -12.75 12.36
C ARG A 274 -4.73 -12.20 13.70
N ALA A 275 -4.40 -13.08 14.65
CA ALA A 275 -3.83 -12.67 15.92
C ALA A 275 -2.53 -11.86 15.75
N ILE A 276 -1.69 -12.20 14.77
CA ILE A 276 -0.47 -11.43 14.49
C ILE A 276 -0.80 -10.05 13.91
N PHE A 277 -1.65 -9.96 12.89
CA PHE A 277 -1.97 -8.68 12.23
C PHE A 277 -2.82 -7.74 13.09
N GLU A 278 -3.66 -8.27 14.00
CA GLU A 278 -4.43 -7.45 14.94
C GLU A 278 -3.57 -6.86 16.07
N ASN A 279 -2.34 -7.36 16.27
CA ASN A 279 -1.44 -6.95 17.34
C ASN A 279 -0.13 -6.36 16.78
N TYR A 280 -0.09 -5.03 16.64
CA TYR A 280 1.04 -4.32 16.04
C TYR A 280 2.39 -4.61 16.73
N GLN A 281 2.41 -4.69 18.05
CA GLN A 281 3.63 -4.99 18.83
C GLN A 281 4.17 -6.40 18.54
N LEU A 282 3.28 -7.39 18.44
CA LEU A 282 3.63 -8.75 18.03
C LEU A 282 4.19 -8.77 16.61
N PHE A 283 3.54 -8.08 15.67
CA PHE A 283 4.02 -7.95 14.29
C PHE A 283 5.43 -7.32 14.24
N GLN A 284 5.66 -6.22 14.98
CA GLN A 284 6.97 -5.56 15.04
C GLN A 284 8.04 -6.43 15.70
N GLY A 285 7.69 -7.21 16.72
CA GLY A 285 8.60 -8.20 17.32
C GLY A 285 9.02 -9.28 16.32
N LEU A 286 8.07 -9.84 15.56
CA LEU A 286 8.36 -10.80 14.50
C LEU A 286 9.18 -10.18 13.36
N LEU A 287 8.92 -8.93 13.01
CA LEU A 287 9.70 -8.18 12.02
C LEU A 287 11.15 -7.96 12.48
N SER A 288 11.35 -7.65 13.76
CA SER A 288 12.67 -7.53 14.37
C SER A 288 13.45 -8.86 14.30
N LEU A 289 12.79 -9.99 14.57
CA LEU A 289 13.42 -11.31 14.42
C LEU A 289 13.78 -11.63 12.96
N GLN A 290 12.89 -11.32 12.03
CA GLN A 290 13.13 -11.59 10.61
C GLN A 290 14.30 -10.75 10.06
N LYS A 291 14.43 -9.49 10.50
CA LYS A 291 15.60 -8.64 10.21
C LYS A 291 16.92 -9.24 10.73
N GLN A 292 16.85 -10.15 11.70
CA GLN A 292 17.99 -10.90 12.24
C GLN A 292 18.14 -12.31 11.63
N ASN A 293 17.56 -12.54 10.45
CA ASN A 293 17.59 -13.81 9.72
C ASN A 293 16.89 -14.99 10.40
N VAL A 294 15.99 -14.75 11.35
CA VAL A 294 15.11 -15.81 11.88
C VAL A 294 13.99 -16.05 10.88
N GLN A 295 13.93 -17.25 10.29
CA GLN A 295 12.87 -17.60 9.35
C GLN A 295 11.58 -17.94 10.09
N LEU A 296 10.50 -17.22 9.77
CA LEU A 296 9.19 -17.53 10.31
C LEU A 296 8.66 -18.83 9.72
N ASN A 297 8.20 -19.73 10.58
CA ASN A 297 7.43 -20.91 10.19
C ASN A 297 6.18 -21.04 11.06
N GLY A 298 5.30 -21.98 10.72
CA GLY A 298 4.03 -22.15 11.44
C GLY A 298 4.18 -22.43 12.94
N ASN A 299 5.24 -23.12 13.37
CA ASN A 299 5.50 -23.39 14.78
C ASN A 299 5.92 -22.12 15.52
N ILE A 300 6.91 -21.39 14.98
CA ILE A 300 7.38 -20.11 15.53
C ILE A 300 6.23 -19.10 15.62
N ALA A 301 5.41 -18.99 14.58
CA ALA A 301 4.25 -18.08 14.57
C ALA A 301 3.22 -18.44 15.65
N ASN A 302 2.88 -19.73 15.80
CA ASN A 302 1.95 -20.18 16.83
C ASN A 302 2.50 -19.92 18.24
N ASN A 303 3.78 -20.23 18.47
CA ASN A 303 4.42 -19.99 19.77
C ASN A 303 4.57 -18.49 20.06
N ALA A 304 4.76 -17.64 19.06
CA ALA A 304 4.81 -16.20 19.24
C ALA A 304 3.45 -15.62 19.65
N VAL A 305 2.36 -16.09 19.03
CA VAL A 305 0.99 -15.74 19.46
C VAL A 305 0.75 -16.21 20.88
N LYS A 306 1.08 -17.46 21.20
CA LYS A 306 0.94 -17.99 22.57
C LYS A 306 1.76 -17.20 23.59
N LEU A 307 2.97 -16.79 23.23
CA LEU A 307 3.83 -15.98 24.09
C LEU A 307 3.26 -14.58 24.31
N TYR A 308 2.75 -13.94 23.26
CA TYR A 308 2.11 -12.65 23.35
C TYR A 308 0.84 -12.71 24.21
N GLU A 309 0.00 -13.75 24.08
CA GLU A 309 -1.18 -13.94 24.93
C GLU A 309 -0.82 -14.07 26.42
N LEU A 310 0.33 -14.70 26.74
CA LEU A 310 0.80 -14.89 28.12
C LEU A 310 1.57 -13.68 28.67
N ALA A 311 2.27 -12.95 27.82
CA ALA A 311 3.16 -11.86 28.20
C ALA A 311 3.30 -10.81 27.07
N PRO A 312 2.29 -9.95 26.86
CA PRO A 312 2.31 -8.94 25.80
C PRO A 312 3.49 -7.96 25.94
N ALA A 313 3.84 -7.60 27.19
CA ALA A 313 4.87 -6.62 27.51
C ALA A 313 6.26 -6.94 26.93
N ILE A 314 6.57 -8.23 26.69
CA ILE A 314 7.83 -8.64 26.05
C ILE A 314 7.97 -8.04 24.64
N PHE A 315 6.85 -7.75 23.98
CA PHE A 315 6.82 -7.20 22.64
C PHE A 315 6.75 -5.66 22.61
N ASP A 316 6.75 -4.98 23.76
CA ASP A 316 6.74 -3.51 23.83
C ASP A 316 8.08 -2.91 23.39
N GLU A 317 9.20 -3.63 23.61
CA GLU A 317 10.54 -3.23 23.18
C GLU A 317 11.14 -4.26 22.18
N PRO A 318 10.67 -4.28 20.92
CA PRO A 318 11.07 -5.30 19.94
C PRO A 318 12.57 -5.29 19.58
N GLU A 319 13.29 -4.22 19.90
CA GLU A 319 14.74 -4.11 19.75
C GLU A 319 15.51 -4.97 20.78
N LEU A 320 14.95 -5.19 21.98
CA LEU A 320 15.58 -6.01 23.02
C LEU A 320 15.54 -7.50 22.67
N LEU A 321 14.54 -7.94 21.90
CA LEU A 321 14.39 -9.33 21.46
C LEU A 321 15.57 -9.80 20.60
N GLY A 322 16.34 -8.87 20.02
CA GLY A 322 17.55 -9.18 19.26
C GLY A 322 18.85 -9.22 20.04
N LYS A 323 18.83 -8.90 21.34
CA LYS A 323 20.06 -8.80 22.15
C LYS A 323 20.25 -10.05 23.00
N SER A 324 21.45 -10.63 22.94
CA SER A 324 21.88 -11.65 23.90
C SER A 324 21.97 -11.04 25.31
N PRO A 325 21.58 -11.76 26.39
CA PRO A 325 21.16 -13.17 26.44
C PRO A 325 19.64 -13.40 26.29
N ILE A 326 18.85 -12.34 26.06
CA ILE A 326 17.37 -12.41 25.97
C ILE A 326 16.96 -13.16 24.70
N ARG A 327 17.64 -12.87 23.59
CA ARG A 327 17.41 -13.49 22.27
C ARG A 327 17.40 -15.00 22.33
N GLU A 328 18.39 -15.63 22.98
CA GLU A 328 18.52 -17.09 23.04
C GLU A 328 17.36 -17.71 23.83
N ALA A 329 17.00 -17.12 24.97
CA ALA A 329 15.88 -17.61 25.78
C ALA A 329 14.53 -17.40 25.07
N PHE A 330 14.39 -16.28 24.35
CA PHE A 330 13.21 -15.97 23.57
C PHE A 330 13.05 -16.92 22.38
N LEU A 331 14.11 -17.13 21.59
CA LEU A 331 14.11 -18.11 20.50
C LEU A 331 13.90 -19.54 21.01
N ALA A 332 14.46 -19.90 22.17
CA ALA A 332 14.18 -21.20 22.78
C ALA A 332 12.69 -21.41 23.07
N CYS A 333 11.93 -20.36 23.42
CA CYS A 333 10.47 -20.45 23.51
C CYS A 333 9.84 -20.63 22.12
N LEU A 334 10.20 -19.79 21.16
CA LEU A 334 9.55 -19.75 19.84
C LEU A 334 9.83 -21.01 19.00
N GLU A 335 11.05 -21.52 19.03
CA GLU A 335 11.48 -22.70 18.27
C GLU A 335 11.09 -24.02 18.95
N SER A 336 10.63 -23.97 20.21
CA SER A 336 10.27 -25.17 20.96
C SER A 336 9.12 -25.96 20.33
N ALA A 337 9.15 -27.27 20.49
CA ALA A 337 7.97 -28.09 20.25
C ALA A 337 6.85 -27.69 21.26
N PRO A 338 5.56 -27.85 20.90
CA PRO A 338 4.45 -27.37 21.72
C PRO A 338 4.46 -27.81 23.20
N TYR A 339 4.97 -29.01 23.48
CA TYR A 339 5.07 -29.56 24.85
C TYR A 339 6.24 -28.98 25.68
N ALA A 340 7.22 -28.37 25.02
CA ALA A 340 8.40 -27.77 25.67
C ALA A 340 8.24 -26.26 25.91
N PHE A 341 7.23 -25.65 25.30
CA PHE A 341 6.98 -24.21 25.39
C PHE A 341 6.82 -23.73 26.84
N ASP A 342 5.97 -24.39 27.64
CA ASP A 342 5.64 -23.89 28.98
C ASP A 342 6.86 -23.90 29.91
N ARG A 343 7.75 -24.90 29.77
CA ARG A 343 9.03 -24.97 30.48
C ARG A 343 9.99 -23.86 30.05
N ASN A 344 10.10 -23.63 28.75
CA ASN A 344 10.99 -22.59 28.21
C ASN A 344 10.46 -21.19 28.57
N PHE A 345 9.15 -21.00 28.55
CA PHE A 345 8.49 -19.78 29.01
C PHE A 345 8.74 -19.52 30.49
N HIS A 346 8.62 -20.55 31.34
CA HIS A 346 8.94 -20.41 32.76
C HIS A 346 10.40 -20.00 32.95
N THR A 347 11.32 -20.60 32.18
CA THR A 347 12.75 -20.23 32.20
C THR A 347 12.97 -18.78 31.77
N LEU A 348 12.32 -18.33 30.68
CA LEU A 348 12.39 -16.95 30.19
C LEU A 348 11.90 -15.96 31.26
N ARG A 349 10.76 -16.27 31.89
CA ARG A 349 10.16 -15.44 32.95
C ARG A 349 10.99 -15.36 34.21
N THR A 350 11.58 -16.48 34.64
CA THR A 350 12.44 -16.51 35.84
C THR A 350 13.76 -15.78 35.60
N ARG A 351 14.31 -15.86 34.38
CA ARG A 351 15.61 -15.28 34.05
C ARG A 351 15.55 -13.78 33.74
N PHE A 352 14.40 -13.30 33.25
CA PHE A 352 14.21 -11.90 32.86
C PHE A 352 12.84 -11.35 33.33
N PRO A 353 12.60 -11.28 34.65
CA PRO A 353 11.31 -10.85 35.19
C PRO A 353 10.92 -9.43 34.75
N ASP A 354 11.90 -8.54 34.61
CA ASP A 354 11.70 -7.13 34.24
C ASP A 354 11.07 -6.94 32.84
N LEU A 355 11.17 -7.94 31.94
CA LEU A 355 10.54 -7.89 30.61
C LEU A 355 9.02 -8.10 30.66
N PHE A 356 8.49 -8.50 31.83
CA PHE A 356 7.09 -8.80 32.03
C PHE A 356 6.35 -7.69 32.81
N GLU A 357 7.07 -6.67 33.27
CA GLU A 357 6.52 -5.51 33.96
C GLU A 357 6.36 -4.33 32.99
N LYS A 358 5.19 -3.69 32.95
CA LYS A 358 4.95 -2.51 32.12
C LYS A 358 5.77 -1.32 32.63
N LYS A 359 6.63 -0.76 31.78
CA LYS A 359 7.34 0.50 32.07
C LYS A 359 6.54 1.70 31.55
N ASP A 360 6.17 2.62 32.44
CA ASP A 360 5.71 3.95 32.07
C ASP A 360 6.94 4.81 31.73
N VAL A 361 7.18 5.10 30.44
CA VAL A 361 8.35 5.90 30.00
C VAL A 361 7.91 7.24 29.41
N ILE A 362 8.22 8.31 30.15
CA ILE A 362 8.20 9.71 29.72
C ILE A 362 9.46 9.97 28.87
N SER A 363 9.26 10.54 27.67
CA SER A 363 10.29 10.80 26.66
C SER A 363 11.12 12.04 26.98
N ALA A 364 12.45 11.91 27.05
CA ALA A 364 13.39 13.03 27.15
C ALA A 364 14.29 13.08 25.89
N ARG A 365 14.38 14.28 25.32
CA ARG A 365 15.04 14.63 24.04
C ARG A 365 16.54 14.93 24.26
N PRO A 366 17.47 14.51 23.38
CA PRO A 366 18.89 14.86 23.52
C PRO A 366 19.24 16.20 22.86
N THR A 367 20.08 16.99 23.53
CA THR A 367 20.65 18.28 23.12
C THR A 367 21.96 18.12 22.32
N LEU A 368 22.20 19.05 21.39
CA LEU A 368 23.41 19.15 20.54
C LEU A 368 24.69 19.43 21.35
N PRO A 369 25.88 18.96 20.89
CA PRO A 369 27.17 19.35 21.44
C PRO A 369 27.77 20.61 20.80
N SER A 370 28.59 21.27 21.61
CA SER A 370 29.29 22.55 21.47
C SER A 370 30.49 22.56 20.50
N ALA A 371 30.80 23.74 19.97
CA ALA A 371 31.94 24.06 19.09
C ALA A 371 33.30 24.15 19.83
N PRO A 372 34.44 23.88 19.15
CA PRO A 372 35.78 24.07 19.68
C PRO A 372 36.50 25.36 19.20
N GLU A 373 37.65 25.62 19.85
CA GLU A 373 38.39 26.86 20.04
C GLU A 373 39.29 27.37 18.88
N LYS A 374 39.77 28.61 19.05
CA LYS A 374 40.53 29.50 18.14
C LYS A 374 41.99 29.09 17.87
N PRO A 375 42.51 29.31 16.64
CA PRO A 375 43.92 29.51 16.36
C PRO A 375 44.29 30.99 16.09
N GLU A 376 45.54 31.33 16.38
CA GLU A 376 46.19 32.62 16.13
C GLU A 376 46.12 33.05 14.65
N ASN A 377 46.17 34.36 14.40
CA ASN A 377 45.88 35.05 13.12
C ASN A 377 44.42 35.05 12.65
N LEU A 378 43.52 35.42 13.56
CA LEU A 378 42.07 35.56 13.33
C LEU A 378 41.72 36.38 12.08
N PHE A 379 42.39 37.50 11.82
CA PHE A 379 42.05 38.36 10.68
C PHE A 379 42.43 37.76 9.33
N GLU A 380 43.67 37.32 9.16
CA GLU A 380 44.12 36.72 7.89
C GLU A 380 43.41 35.39 7.60
N ASN A 381 43.13 34.58 8.63
CA ASN A 381 42.34 33.36 8.47
C ASN A 381 40.89 33.65 8.07
N ALA A 382 40.26 34.67 8.69
CA ALA A 382 38.93 35.10 8.31
C ALA A 382 38.89 35.68 6.89
N LEU A 383 39.93 36.41 6.49
CA LEU A 383 40.07 36.99 5.16
C LEU A 383 40.25 35.90 4.09
N GLU A 384 41.15 34.94 4.29
CA GLU A 384 41.34 33.80 3.38
C GLU A 384 40.08 32.93 3.28
N HIS A 385 39.41 32.70 4.42
CA HIS A 385 38.15 31.97 4.43
C HIS A 385 37.08 32.72 3.62
N ALA A 386 36.95 34.03 3.80
CA ALA A 386 36.02 34.87 3.05
C ALA A 386 36.34 34.87 1.54
N ILE A 387 37.61 34.86 1.15
CA ILE A 387 38.04 34.77 -0.26
C ILE A 387 37.68 33.41 -0.86
N SER A 388 37.96 32.32 -0.15
CA SER A 388 37.59 30.96 -0.57
C SER A 388 36.06 30.80 -0.72
N GLU A 389 35.29 31.25 0.28
CA GLU A 389 33.83 31.22 0.21
C GLU A 389 33.29 32.13 -0.89
N LYS A 390 33.95 33.26 -1.16
CA LYS A 390 33.59 34.14 -2.28
C LYS A 390 33.88 33.48 -3.63
N ALA A 391 34.97 32.73 -3.77
CA ALA A 391 35.33 32.02 -5.00
C ALA A 391 34.34 30.90 -5.38
N LYS A 392 33.66 30.33 -4.38
CA LYS A 392 32.58 29.33 -4.58
C LYS A 392 31.29 29.95 -5.13
N GLN A 393 31.12 31.27 -5.05
CA GLN A 393 29.94 31.94 -5.59
C GLN A 393 30.04 32.06 -7.11
N ALA A 394 28.93 31.79 -7.81
CA ALA A 394 28.87 31.85 -9.26
C ALA A 394 29.34 33.22 -9.79
N GLY A 395 30.28 33.21 -10.73
CA GLY A 395 30.86 34.42 -11.33
C GLY A 395 32.05 35.04 -10.59
N PHE A 396 32.44 34.52 -9.43
CA PHE A 396 33.52 35.09 -8.60
C PHE A 396 34.81 34.24 -8.53
N ALA A 397 34.83 33.05 -9.13
CA ALA A 397 35.95 32.12 -9.03
C ALA A 397 37.32 32.68 -9.48
N HIS A 398 37.34 33.68 -10.37
CA HIS A 398 38.57 34.25 -10.92
C HIS A 398 38.95 35.62 -10.35
N ASN A 399 38.06 36.28 -9.59
CA ASN A 399 38.26 37.63 -9.05
C ASN A 399 37.82 37.77 -7.58
N ALA A 400 37.55 36.66 -6.89
CA ALA A 400 37.09 36.65 -5.49
C ALA A 400 38.04 37.41 -4.56
N ARG A 401 39.35 37.20 -4.72
CA ARG A 401 40.36 37.89 -3.92
C ARG A 401 40.30 39.40 -4.10
N GLU A 402 40.34 39.86 -5.35
CA GLU A 402 40.25 41.28 -5.71
C GLU A 402 38.96 41.91 -5.17
N THR A 403 37.82 41.22 -5.33
CA THR A 403 36.52 41.71 -4.87
C THR A 403 36.46 41.87 -3.35
N VAL A 404 37.02 40.93 -2.59
CA VAL A 404 37.02 40.98 -1.12
C VAL A 404 37.99 42.03 -0.60
N GLU A 405 39.20 42.10 -1.16
CA GLU A 405 40.22 43.09 -0.78
C GLU A 405 39.79 44.52 -1.15
N GLU A 406 39.17 44.74 -2.32
CA GLU A 406 38.59 46.03 -2.71
C GLU A 406 37.45 46.46 -1.75
N GLY A 407 36.64 45.50 -1.29
CA GLY A 407 35.62 45.74 -0.27
C GLY A 407 36.19 46.23 1.06
N LEU A 408 37.36 45.71 1.49
CA LEU A 408 38.08 46.20 2.68
C LEU A 408 38.59 47.62 2.49
N LEU A 409 39.19 47.93 1.34
CA LEU A 409 39.67 49.28 1.03
C LEU A 409 38.52 50.30 1.04
N ASN A 410 37.38 49.95 0.43
CA ASN A 410 36.18 50.80 0.44
C ASN A 410 35.60 50.97 1.86
N PHE A 411 35.61 49.93 2.68
CA PHE A 411 35.20 50.02 4.08
C PHE A 411 36.11 50.93 4.90
N TYR A 412 37.43 50.87 4.70
CA TYR A 412 38.39 51.75 5.39
C TYR A 412 38.12 53.24 5.10
N PHE A 413 37.81 53.60 3.86
CA PHE A 413 37.59 54.99 3.50
C PHE A 413 36.16 55.48 3.75
N GLN A 414 35.13 54.63 3.61
CA GLN A 414 33.73 55.07 3.68
C GLN A 414 32.97 54.59 4.93
N GLY A 415 33.53 53.62 5.67
CA GLY A 415 32.96 53.10 6.92
C GLY A 415 31.67 52.30 6.77
N GLN A 416 31.24 51.98 5.54
CA GLN A 416 29.94 51.39 5.26
C GLN A 416 29.98 49.85 5.26
N PRO A 417 29.27 49.14 6.16
CA PRO A 417 29.37 47.68 6.28
C PRO A 417 29.00 46.89 5.02
N TYR A 418 28.18 47.46 4.13
CA TYR A 418 27.79 46.80 2.89
C TYR A 418 28.95 46.67 1.88
N ASN A 419 30.03 47.44 2.03
CA ASN A 419 31.26 47.31 1.25
C ASN A 419 31.99 45.98 1.52
N LEU A 420 31.74 45.35 2.68
CA LEU A 420 32.34 44.08 3.08
C LEU A 420 31.53 42.88 2.57
N THR A 421 32.19 41.78 2.21
CA THR A 421 31.50 40.54 1.81
C THR A 421 30.80 39.85 3.00
N GLN A 422 29.64 39.25 2.76
CA GLN A 422 29.01 38.31 3.72
C GLN A 422 29.66 36.91 3.68
N ALA A 423 30.40 36.60 2.60
CA ALA A 423 31.08 35.32 2.45
C ALA A 423 32.10 35.11 3.58
N GLY A 424 32.16 33.88 4.11
CA GLY A 424 33.02 33.55 5.26
C GLY A 424 32.71 34.33 6.54
N GLY A 425 31.58 35.06 6.62
CA GLY A 425 31.19 35.82 7.82
C GLY A 425 31.94 37.13 8.04
N LEU A 426 32.77 37.59 7.09
CA LEU A 426 33.70 38.72 7.29
C LEU A 426 32.99 40.03 7.66
N ARG A 427 31.92 40.41 6.96
CA ARG A 427 31.09 41.59 7.29
C ARG A 427 30.61 41.57 8.74
N PHE A 428 30.28 40.39 9.26
CA PHE A 428 29.71 40.24 10.58
C PHE A 428 30.74 40.48 11.68
N GLN A 429 31.99 40.09 11.45
CA GLN A 429 33.11 40.32 12.38
C GLN A 429 33.43 41.82 12.53
N PHE A 430 33.41 42.59 11.44
CA PHE A 430 33.50 44.06 11.51
C PHE A 430 32.28 44.71 12.17
N THR A 431 31.07 44.20 11.89
CA THR A 431 29.82 44.73 12.49
C THR A 431 29.78 44.50 14.01
N ARG A 432 30.37 43.40 14.48
CA ARG A 432 30.54 43.07 15.90
C ARG A 432 31.72 43.78 16.58
N LYS A 433 32.46 44.62 15.84
CA LYS A 433 33.70 45.27 16.29
C LYS A 433 34.80 44.28 16.71
N GLU A 434 34.79 43.08 16.14
CA GLU A 434 35.88 42.10 16.29
C GLU A 434 37.08 42.49 15.41
N PHE A 435 36.82 43.18 14.29
CA PHE A 435 37.81 43.86 13.43
C PHE A 435 37.41 45.31 13.21
N ASP A 436 38.40 46.16 12.93
CA ASP A 436 38.23 47.60 12.75
C ASP A 436 39.15 48.18 11.66
N ALA A 437 39.12 49.51 11.49
CA ALA A 437 39.95 50.20 10.51
C ALA A 437 41.46 50.00 10.76
N GLN A 438 41.87 49.87 12.03
CA GLN A 438 43.28 49.62 12.38
C GLN A 438 43.69 48.22 11.93
N THR A 439 42.81 47.24 12.10
CA THR A 439 42.99 45.87 11.60
C THR A 439 43.27 45.85 10.10
N ILE A 440 42.60 46.70 9.32
CA ILE A 440 42.85 46.83 7.87
C ILE A 440 44.19 47.54 7.61
N ALA A 441 44.51 48.59 8.35
CA ALA A 441 45.77 49.34 8.23
C ALA A 441 47.02 48.51 8.53
N ASP A 442 46.87 47.45 9.33
CA ASP A 442 47.95 46.53 9.71
C ASP A 442 47.98 45.24 8.86
N SER A 443 47.04 45.10 7.91
CA SER A 443 46.93 43.92 7.06
C SER A 443 47.75 44.03 5.76
N ARG A 444 47.76 42.94 4.97
CA ARG A 444 48.42 42.89 3.66
C ARG A 444 47.91 43.91 2.63
N VAL A 445 46.73 44.50 2.82
CA VAL A 445 46.20 45.50 1.87
C VAL A 445 46.68 46.93 2.17
N LYS A 446 47.50 47.12 3.20
CA LYS A 446 48.02 48.42 3.63
C LYS A 446 48.64 49.24 2.49
N GLU A 447 49.46 48.63 1.66
CA GLU A 447 50.15 49.32 0.55
C GLU A 447 49.17 49.82 -0.53
N GLN A 448 47.96 49.24 -0.60
CA GLN A 448 46.92 49.67 -1.52
C GLN A 448 46.05 50.80 -0.97
N LEU A 449 46.11 51.11 0.34
CA LEU A 449 45.25 52.12 0.95
C LEU A 449 45.49 53.51 0.35
N LEU A 450 46.75 53.93 0.23
CA LEU A 450 47.08 55.25 -0.31
C LEU A 450 46.64 55.43 -1.78
N PRO A 451 47.04 54.56 -2.74
CA PRO A 451 46.60 54.73 -4.13
C PRO A 451 45.08 54.56 -4.30
N HIS A 452 44.43 53.69 -3.52
CA HIS A 452 42.97 53.54 -3.57
C HIS A 452 42.24 54.77 -3.01
N GLY A 453 42.72 55.32 -1.90
CA GLY A 453 42.12 56.52 -1.30
C GLY A 453 42.30 57.77 -2.18
N LEU A 454 43.46 57.93 -2.84
CA LEU A 454 43.66 59.02 -3.80
C LEU A 454 42.73 58.87 -5.02
N SER A 455 42.52 57.64 -5.48
CA SER A 455 41.53 57.33 -6.51
C SER A 455 40.10 57.67 -6.07
N LEU A 456 39.72 57.37 -4.82
CA LEU A 456 38.40 57.75 -4.28
C LEU A 456 38.24 59.28 -4.15
N ALA A 457 39.28 59.99 -3.71
CA ALA A 457 39.28 61.45 -3.67
C ALA A 457 39.14 62.07 -5.06
N MET A 458 39.83 61.49 -6.06
CA MET A 458 39.67 61.85 -7.47
C MET A 458 38.25 61.62 -7.99
N ALA A 459 37.57 60.57 -7.53
CA ALA A 459 36.17 60.29 -7.87
C ALA A 459 35.16 61.26 -7.19
N GLY A 460 35.61 62.18 -6.33
CA GLY A 460 34.76 63.17 -5.67
C GLY A 460 34.08 62.69 -4.39
N ALA A 461 34.48 61.56 -3.81
CA ALA A 461 33.88 60.97 -2.60
C ALA A 461 34.24 61.71 -1.28
N ASN A 462 34.61 62.99 -1.36
CA ASN A 462 35.29 63.73 -0.30
C ASN A 462 34.44 63.95 0.96
N SER A 463 33.12 64.05 0.81
CA SER A 463 32.15 64.18 1.90
C SER A 463 31.93 62.87 2.67
N GLU A 464 32.22 61.72 2.06
CA GLU A 464 31.92 60.39 2.58
C GLU A 464 33.12 59.72 3.28
N LEU A 465 34.27 60.41 3.32
CA LEU A 465 35.49 59.86 3.90
C LEU A 465 35.44 59.82 5.43
N THR A 466 35.85 58.68 6.00
CA THR A 466 36.08 58.49 7.43
C THR A 466 37.21 59.39 7.94
N SER A 467 37.22 59.67 9.25
CA SER A 467 38.25 60.50 9.89
C SER A 467 39.68 59.94 9.73
N HIS A 468 39.85 58.62 9.75
CA HIS A 468 41.14 57.97 9.50
C HIS A 468 41.53 57.98 8.00
N GLY A 469 40.56 57.78 7.10
CA GLY A 469 40.79 57.91 5.66
C GLY A 469 41.26 59.32 5.26
N LYS A 470 40.62 60.37 5.80
CA LYS A 470 41.03 61.78 5.60
C LYS A 470 42.44 62.04 6.10
N LYS A 471 42.78 61.55 7.30
CA LYS A 471 44.10 61.71 7.90
C LYS A 471 45.20 61.04 7.05
N LEU A 472 44.92 59.88 6.46
CA LEU A 472 45.86 59.20 5.57
C LEU A 472 46.11 60.02 4.29
N LEU A 473 45.06 60.56 3.66
CA LEU A 473 45.17 61.32 2.41
C LEU A 473 45.79 62.71 2.58
N GLN A 474 45.73 63.27 3.78
CA GLN A 474 46.33 64.57 4.12
C GLN A 474 47.73 64.44 4.72
N SER A 475 48.23 63.21 4.90
CA SER A 475 49.58 62.98 5.40
C SER A 475 50.65 63.32 4.35
N ASP A 476 51.90 63.50 4.79
CA ASP A 476 53.02 63.74 3.89
C ASP A 476 53.54 62.39 3.35
N TYR A 477 53.42 62.18 2.03
CA TYR A 477 53.90 60.98 1.34
C TYR A 477 54.59 61.34 0.01
N PRO A 478 55.53 60.52 -0.48
CA PRO A 478 56.20 60.76 -1.76
C PRO A 478 55.24 60.77 -2.95
N LEU A 479 55.27 61.85 -3.74
CA LEU A 479 54.45 62.02 -4.94
C LEU A 479 55.23 61.64 -6.20
N THR A 480 55.41 60.33 -6.41
CA THR A 480 56.20 59.80 -7.54
C THR A 480 55.35 59.56 -8.79
N ARG A 481 56.02 59.37 -9.94
CA ARG A 481 55.34 59.04 -11.20
C ARG A 481 54.70 57.65 -11.14
N GLU A 482 55.26 56.73 -10.38
CA GLU A 482 54.71 55.40 -10.14
C GLU A 482 53.39 55.47 -9.36
N LEU A 483 53.31 56.29 -8.30
CA LEU A 483 52.08 56.48 -7.55
C LEU A 483 50.99 57.10 -8.43
N TYR A 484 51.35 58.10 -9.25
CA TYR A 484 50.44 58.66 -10.26
C TYR A 484 49.87 57.59 -11.20
N GLN A 485 50.73 56.74 -11.78
CA GLN A 485 50.28 55.67 -12.68
C GLN A 485 49.39 54.64 -11.97
N GLN A 486 49.70 54.28 -10.72
CA GLN A 486 48.85 53.40 -9.92
C GLN A 486 47.46 54.00 -9.68
N VAL A 487 47.37 55.29 -9.38
CA VAL A 487 46.10 55.98 -9.15
C VAL A 487 45.30 56.13 -10.45
N ILE A 488 45.94 56.54 -11.55
CA ILE A 488 45.27 56.71 -12.85
C ILE A 488 44.78 55.38 -13.43
N SER A 489 45.54 54.28 -13.26
CA SER A 489 45.11 52.95 -13.71
C SER A 489 43.81 52.46 -13.03
N ARG A 490 43.53 52.96 -11.81
CA ARG A 490 42.29 52.67 -11.07
C ARG A 490 41.11 53.56 -11.49
N GLN A 491 41.38 54.68 -12.17
CA GLN A 491 40.36 55.60 -12.66
C GLN A 491 39.87 55.20 -14.05
N LYS A 492 38.56 55.05 -14.22
CA LYS A 492 37.92 54.86 -15.53
C LYS A 492 37.69 56.20 -16.25
N ASN A 493 38.76 56.97 -16.44
CA ASN A 493 38.67 58.27 -17.11
C ASN A 493 38.22 58.08 -18.56
N LYS A 494 37.01 58.56 -18.87
CA LYS A 494 36.41 58.40 -20.21
C LYS A 494 37.04 59.33 -21.25
N ASN A 495 37.56 60.47 -20.80
CA ASN A 495 38.19 61.49 -21.62
C ASN A 495 39.06 62.41 -20.74
N THR A 496 39.74 63.35 -21.38
CA THR A 496 40.64 64.31 -20.73
C THR A 496 39.92 65.22 -19.73
N ALA A 497 38.69 65.65 -20.04
CA ALA A 497 37.88 66.47 -19.13
C ALA A 497 37.55 65.72 -17.83
N HIS A 498 37.26 64.42 -17.90
CA HIS A 498 37.01 63.59 -16.73
C HIS A 498 38.26 63.46 -15.84
N LEU A 499 39.44 63.30 -16.45
CA LEU A 499 40.70 63.26 -15.71
C LEU A 499 40.98 64.59 -14.99
N PHE A 500 40.73 65.72 -15.63
CA PHE A 500 40.94 67.04 -15.03
C PHE A 500 39.95 67.37 -13.91
N ASN A 501 38.67 67.02 -14.10
CA ASN A 501 37.68 67.08 -13.02
C ASN A 501 38.08 66.20 -11.83
N ALA A 502 38.63 65.01 -12.10
CA ALA A 502 39.11 64.11 -11.07
C ALA A 502 40.32 64.68 -10.31
N LEU A 503 41.27 65.30 -11.02
CA LEU A 503 42.41 65.97 -10.39
C LEU A 503 41.99 67.21 -9.59
N TYR A 504 40.98 67.94 -10.05
CA TYR A 504 40.38 69.03 -9.27
C TYR A 504 39.74 68.50 -7.98
N ASN A 505 38.98 67.41 -8.04
CA ASN A 505 38.40 66.79 -6.84
C ASN A 505 39.47 66.36 -5.83
N LEU A 506 40.62 65.87 -6.31
CA LEU A 506 41.77 65.57 -5.47
C LEU A 506 42.35 66.85 -4.84
N SER A 507 42.35 67.97 -5.55
CA SER A 507 42.86 69.25 -5.02
C SER A 507 42.07 69.73 -3.79
N LEU A 508 40.80 69.34 -3.69
CA LEU A 508 39.95 69.64 -2.52
C LEU A 508 40.34 68.84 -1.27
N VAL A 509 41.10 67.75 -1.42
CA VAL A 509 41.54 66.88 -0.31
C VAL A 509 43.03 67.03 -0.03
N ASN A 510 43.85 67.05 -1.10
CA ASN A 510 45.29 67.23 -1.04
C ASN A 510 45.77 68.04 -2.25
N PRO A 511 45.87 69.38 -2.11
CA PRO A 511 46.30 70.29 -3.18
C PRO A 511 47.66 69.92 -3.79
N ARG A 512 48.64 69.55 -2.93
CA ARG A 512 50.00 69.22 -3.35
C ARG A 512 50.03 67.97 -4.23
N ALA A 513 49.25 66.94 -3.89
CA ALA A 513 49.12 65.74 -4.70
C ALA A 513 48.48 66.02 -6.05
N ALA A 514 47.41 66.83 -6.06
CA ALA A 514 46.70 67.22 -7.28
C ALA A 514 47.59 68.01 -8.25
N GLU A 515 48.36 68.99 -7.76
CA GLU A 515 49.29 69.78 -8.57
C GLU A 515 50.38 68.92 -9.20
N GLN A 516 50.99 68.01 -8.43
CA GLN A 516 52.04 67.14 -8.94
C GLN A 516 51.49 66.13 -9.96
N PHE A 517 50.30 65.57 -9.72
CA PHE A 517 49.65 64.68 -10.69
C PHE A 517 49.18 65.43 -11.94
N LEU A 518 48.76 66.68 -11.81
CA LEU A 518 48.44 67.55 -12.95
C LEU A 518 49.68 67.81 -13.80
N LYS A 519 50.85 67.98 -13.19
CA LYS A 519 52.12 68.11 -13.93
C LYS A 519 52.42 66.85 -14.75
N PHE A 520 52.30 65.66 -14.17
CA PHE A 520 52.49 64.41 -14.91
C PHE A 520 51.45 64.24 -16.02
N ALA A 521 50.18 64.56 -15.76
CA ALA A 521 49.12 64.52 -16.77
C ALA A 521 49.39 65.49 -17.93
N LYS A 522 49.90 66.71 -17.64
CA LYS A 522 50.29 67.71 -18.65
C LYS A 522 51.39 67.16 -19.58
N GLU A 523 52.41 66.54 -19.01
CA GLU A 523 53.50 65.91 -19.77
C GLU A 523 52.96 64.80 -20.71
N ASP A 524 52.02 63.98 -20.23
CA ASP A 524 51.45 62.87 -21.00
C ASP A 524 50.45 63.32 -22.09
N LEU A 525 49.73 64.44 -21.87
CA LEU A 525 48.63 64.91 -22.73
C LEU A 525 49.05 65.98 -23.75
N SER A 526 50.08 66.77 -23.46
CA SER A 526 50.53 67.89 -24.31
C SER A 526 50.94 67.47 -25.72
N ALA A 527 51.25 66.19 -25.94
CA ALA A 527 51.53 65.62 -27.26
C ALA A 527 50.27 65.27 -28.08
N ARG A 528 49.06 65.28 -27.50
CA ARG A 528 47.84 64.68 -28.09
C ARG A 528 46.63 65.60 -28.14
N VAL A 529 46.51 66.57 -27.23
CA VAL A 529 45.31 67.42 -27.12
C VAL A 529 45.67 68.89 -26.92
N ASN A 530 44.92 69.80 -27.55
CA ASN A 530 45.01 71.24 -27.26
C ASN A 530 44.42 71.50 -25.87
N LEU A 531 45.29 71.69 -24.88
CA LEU A 531 44.88 71.92 -23.49
C LEU A 531 44.14 73.25 -23.30
N ASN A 532 44.37 74.25 -24.16
CA ASN A 532 43.65 75.53 -24.11
C ASN A 532 42.18 75.39 -24.53
N ASP A 533 41.89 74.53 -25.52
CA ASP A 533 40.52 74.25 -25.96
C ASP A 533 39.74 73.52 -24.86
N ILE A 534 40.39 72.61 -24.13
CA ILE A 534 39.76 71.90 -23.01
C ILE A 534 39.42 72.88 -21.87
N ILE A 535 40.31 73.83 -21.55
CA ILE A 535 40.04 74.87 -20.54
C ILE A 535 38.86 75.75 -21.00
N ALA A 536 38.80 76.12 -22.28
CA ALA A 536 37.72 76.93 -22.83
C ALA A 536 36.35 76.21 -22.87
N GLN A 537 36.35 74.89 -23.03
CA GLN A 537 35.15 74.04 -23.08
C GLN A 537 34.68 73.55 -21.69
N GLU A 538 35.45 73.79 -20.62
CA GLU A 538 35.05 73.42 -19.26
C GLU A 538 33.96 74.35 -18.74
N ASN A 539 32.81 73.77 -18.39
CA ASN A 539 31.60 74.48 -18.00
C ASN A 539 31.59 74.77 -16.48
N ASP A 540 32.35 74.01 -15.68
CA ASP A 540 32.49 74.23 -14.24
C ASP A 540 33.52 75.35 -13.98
N ALA A 541 33.05 76.53 -13.55
CA ALA A 541 33.89 77.71 -13.35
C ALA A 541 35.03 77.47 -12.34
N PRO A 542 34.81 76.90 -11.14
CA PRO A 542 35.87 76.48 -10.23
C PRO A 542 36.95 75.58 -10.84
N VAL A 543 36.55 74.58 -11.64
CA VAL A 543 37.49 73.66 -12.30
C VAL A 543 38.27 74.40 -13.38
N ARG A 544 37.59 75.19 -14.21
CA ARG A 544 38.19 75.98 -15.29
C ARG A 544 39.23 76.96 -14.75
N ASP A 545 38.92 77.68 -13.68
CA ASP A 545 39.83 78.65 -13.06
C ASP A 545 41.03 77.96 -12.39
N TRP A 546 40.85 76.75 -11.86
CA TRP A 546 41.95 75.93 -11.35
C TRP A 546 42.86 75.43 -12.49
N LEU A 547 42.31 74.94 -13.60
CA LEU A 547 43.09 74.50 -14.76
C LEU A 547 43.82 75.65 -15.45
N ALA A 548 43.17 76.79 -15.64
CA ALA A 548 43.77 77.98 -16.25
C ALA A 548 45.02 78.46 -15.48
N ARG A 549 45.00 78.39 -14.15
CA ARG A 549 46.15 78.75 -13.29
C ARG A 549 47.36 77.84 -13.46
N HIS A 550 47.18 76.59 -13.86
CA HIS A 550 48.25 75.58 -13.87
C HIS A 550 48.67 75.11 -15.27
N LEU A 551 47.83 75.32 -16.29
CA LEU A 551 48.01 74.77 -17.64
C LEU A 551 48.15 75.83 -18.75
N ALA A 552 48.02 77.13 -18.46
CA ALA A 552 48.29 78.19 -19.43
C ALA A 552 49.72 78.04 -20.02
N ASP A 553 49.86 78.33 -21.32
CA ASP A 553 51.10 78.20 -22.12
C ASP A 553 51.57 76.78 -22.49
N SER A 554 50.64 75.82 -22.68
CA SER A 554 50.99 74.47 -23.15
C SER A 554 51.22 74.40 -24.68
N PRO A 555 52.25 73.70 -25.19
CA PRO A 555 52.53 73.56 -26.62
C PRO A 555 51.45 72.74 -27.36
N GLN A 556 51.23 73.05 -28.64
CA GLN A 556 50.14 72.52 -29.46
C GLN A 556 50.55 71.24 -30.23
N PRO A 557 49.67 70.22 -30.32
CA PRO A 557 49.93 69.03 -31.13
C PRO A 557 49.78 69.30 -32.63
N THR A 558 50.62 68.67 -33.45
CA THR A 558 50.61 68.80 -34.92
C THR A 558 49.46 67.98 -35.53
N GLU A 559 48.74 68.55 -36.52
CA GLU A 559 47.54 67.99 -37.16
C GLU A 559 47.66 66.52 -37.64
N ARG A 560 48.87 66.09 -38.01
CA ARG A 560 49.16 64.71 -38.45
C ARG A 560 49.07 63.66 -37.33
N LEU A 561 49.33 64.03 -36.07
CA LEU A 561 49.17 63.11 -34.93
C LEU A 561 47.69 62.88 -34.61
N ARG A 562 46.84 63.90 -34.83
CA ARG A 562 45.40 63.86 -34.58
C ARG A 562 44.70 62.78 -35.41
N ARG A 563 45.07 62.66 -36.69
CA ARG A 563 44.48 61.67 -37.62
C ARG A 563 44.82 60.22 -37.30
N PHE A 564 46.02 59.96 -36.78
CA PHE A 564 46.41 58.62 -36.37
C PHE A 564 45.66 58.16 -35.11
N GLU A 565 45.40 59.06 -34.17
CA GLU A 565 44.59 58.75 -32.98
C GLU A 565 43.10 58.58 -33.32
N GLU A 566 42.57 59.33 -34.29
CA GLU A 566 41.21 59.14 -34.83
C GLU A 566 41.01 57.72 -35.39
N PHE A 567 42.01 57.18 -36.10
CA PHE A 567 41.97 55.78 -36.57
C PHE A 567 41.87 54.79 -35.41
N LYS A 568 42.71 54.95 -34.38
CA LYS A 568 42.70 54.06 -33.21
C LYS A 568 41.36 54.09 -32.48
N GLU A 569 40.75 55.27 -32.36
CA GLU A 569 39.43 55.43 -31.76
C GLU A 569 38.36 54.69 -32.58
N GLN A 570 38.35 54.86 -33.90
CA GLN A 570 37.39 54.18 -34.79
C GLN A 570 37.61 52.67 -34.81
N LEU A 571 38.86 52.19 -34.84
CA LEU A 571 39.21 50.77 -34.70
C LEU A 571 38.79 50.20 -33.33
N GLY A 572 38.80 51.04 -32.28
CA GLY A 572 38.30 50.72 -30.95
C GLY A 572 36.80 50.36 -30.92
N LYS A 573 36.00 50.89 -31.86
CA LYS A 573 34.56 50.60 -31.98
C LYS A 573 34.27 49.19 -32.49
N PHE A 574 35.24 48.54 -33.15
CA PHE A 574 35.13 47.13 -33.50
C PHE A 574 35.31 46.26 -32.25
N SER A 575 34.27 45.52 -31.87
CA SER A 575 34.35 44.57 -30.76
C SER A 575 35.41 43.50 -31.03
N SER A 576 36.34 43.33 -30.09
CA SER A 576 37.30 42.21 -30.07
C SER A 576 36.74 40.93 -29.46
N LYS A 577 35.50 40.97 -28.94
CA LYS A 577 34.79 39.81 -28.37
C LYS A 577 33.65 39.42 -29.29
N PHE A 578 33.65 38.16 -29.74
CA PHE A 578 32.57 37.55 -30.50
C PHE A 578 31.79 36.60 -29.58
N SER A 579 30.46 36.68 -29.58
CA SER A 579 29.63 36.02 -28.56
C SER A 579 28.53 35.10 -29.10
N ALA A 580 28.56 34.69 -30.38
CA ALA A 580 27.54 33.78 -30.89
C ALA A 580 28.02 32.88 -32.04
N LEU A 581 27.60 31.60 -32.02
CA LEU A 581 27.74 30.65 -33.12
C LEU A 581 27.08 31.20 -34.40
N ASN A 582 27.87 31.82 -35.27
CA ASN A 582 27.60 31.84 -36.71
C ASN A 582 28.93 32.10 -37.43
N TYR A 583 29.54 31.05 -37.97
CA TYR A 583 30.81 31.13 -38.70
C TYR A 583 30.74 32.17 -39.84
N GLN A 584 29.57 32.31 -40.47
CA GLN A 584 29.33 33.31 -41.51
C GLN A 584 29.50 34.75 -41.00
N LYS A 585 29.00 35.05 -39.79
CA LYS A 585 29.16 36.37 -39.15
C LYS A 585 30.59 36.65 -38.69
N TYR A 586 31.40 35.62 -38.47
CA TYR A 586 32.82 35.76 -38.18
C TYR A 586 33.59 36.19 -39.44
N GLU A 587 33.37 35.50 -40.57
CA GLU A 587 33.99 35.84 -41.87
C GLU A 587 33.54 37.23 -42.37
N GLU A 588 32.25 37.56 -42.23
CA GLU A 588 31.73 38.91 -42.54
C GLU A 588 32.47 40.00 -41.77
N ARG A 589 32.80 39.76 -40.49
CA ARG A 589 33.44 40.74 -39.62
C ARG A 589 34.94 40.90 -39.86
N LEU A 590 35.61 39.84 -40.33
CA LEU A 590 36.98 39.95 -40.85
C LEU A 590 36.99 40.82 -42.11
N ALA A 591 36.04 40.60 -43.02
CA ALA A 591 35.91 41.39 -44.24
C ALA A 591 35.57 42.87 -43.95
N GLU A 592 34.76 43.16 -42.93
CA GLU A 592 34.49 44.53 -42.48
C GLU A 592 35.75 45.26 -41.98
N LEU A 593 36.63 44.57 -41.22
CA LEU A 593 37.90 45.15 -40.76
C LEU A 593 38.85 45.45 -41.92
N ASP A 594 38.90 44.55 -42.91
CA ASP A 594 39.68 44.75 -44.15
C ASP A 594 39.19 45.95 -44.94
N LYS A 595 37.87 46.06 -45.09
CA LYS A 595 37.24 47.20 -45.78
C LYS A 595 37.50 48.52 -45.04
N PHE A 596 37.38 48.54 -43.72
CA PHE A 596 37.65 49.73 -42.90
C PHE A 596 39.08 50.25 -43.08
N LEU A 597 40.07 49.36 -43.06
CA LEU A 597 41.47 49.71 -43.26
C LEU A 597 41.72 50.32 -44.65
N ALA A 598 41.15 49.68 -45.69
CA ALA A 598 41.29 50.15 -47.06
C ALA A 598 40.65 51.53 -47.26
N ASP A 599 39.42 51.73 -46.77
CA ASP A 599 38.71 52.99 -46.87
C ASP A 599 39.46 54.12 -46.14
N PHE A 600 40.02 53.85 -44.95
CA PHE A 600 40.76 54.85 -44.19
C PHE A 600 42.07 55.27 -44.86
N LYS A 601 42.85 54.31 -45.37
CA LYS A 601 44.10 54.59 -46.09
C LYS A 601 43.86 55.41 -47.37
N ASN A 602 42.79 55.10 -48.11
CA ASN A 602 42.43 55.84 -49.31
C ASN A 602 42.08 57.29 -49.03
N ASN A 603 41.40 57.57 -47.91
CA ASN A 603 40.92 58.91 -47.60
C ASN A 603 41.96 59.80 -46.90
N HIS A 604 42.92 59.22 -46.16
CA HIS A 604 43.78 59.99 -45.25
C HIS A 604 45.29 59.73 -45.38
N SER A 605 45.75 58.97 -46.38
CA SER A 605 47.17 58.61 -46.51
C SER A 605 48.12 59.79 -46.66
N GLN A 606 47.69 60.88 -47.30
CA GLN A 606 48.49 62.11 -47.45
C GLN A 606 48.61 62.94 -46.17
N GLU A 607 47.75 62.67 -45.17
CA GLU A 607 47.71 63.38 -43.88
C GLU A 607 48.50 62.64 -42.78
N LEU A 608 49.09 61.48 -43.09
CA LEU A 608 49.83 60.62 -42.16
C LEU A 608 51.32 60.58 -42.49
N TYR A 609 52.16 60.32 -41.48
CA TYR A 609 53.55 59.95 -41.71
C TYR A 609 53.64 58.53 -42.27
N THR A 610 54.66 58.28 -43.10
CA THR A 610 54.91 56.95 -43.69
C THR A 610 55.00 55.86 -42.61
N VAL A 611 55.65 56.15 -41.48
CA VAL A 611 55.74 55.23 -40.32
C VAL A 611 54.37 54.89 -39.71
N HIS A 612 53.40 55.81 -39.76
CA HIS A 612 52.06 55.56 -39.23
C HIS A 612 51.22 54.72 -40.18
N LEU A 613 51.44 54.81 -41.49
CA LEU A 613 50.74 53.98 -42.49
C LEU A 613 51.04 52.49 -42.29
N ASP A 614 52.29 52.13 -42.00
CA ASP A 614 52.71 50.76 -41.71
C ASP A 614 52.13 50.25 -40.37
N GLN A 615 51.94 51.15 -39.39
CA GLN A 615 51.35 50.81 -38.10
C GLN A 615 49.85 50.53 -38.18
N LEU A 616 49.13 51.07 -39.18
CA LEU A 616 47.69 50.80 -39.35
C LEU A 616 47.42 49.32 -39.63
N ASP A 617 48.23 48.69 -40.49
CA ASP A 617 48.09 47.27 -40.83
C ASP A 617 48.29 46.38 -39.60
N ALA A 618 49.34 46.64 -38.83
CA ALA A 618 49.66 45.89 -37.62
C ALA A 618 48.54 45.97 -36.58
N LEU A 619 47.89 47.13 -36.41
CA LEU A 619 46.78 47.32 -35.48
C LEU A 619 45.52 46.55 -35.90
N VAL A 620 45.21 46.50 -37.20
CA VAL A 620 44.07 45.74 -37.73
C VAL A 620 44.33 44.25 -37.63
N ASP A 621 45.55 43.79 -37.93
CA ASP A 621 45.94 42.39 -37.78
C ASP A 621 45.90 41.92 -36.33
N GLU A 622 46.33 42.75 -35.38
CA GLU A 622 46.19 42.47 -33.95
C GLU A 622 44.71 42.27 -33.58
N LYS A 623 43.81 43.11 -34.13
CA LYS A 623 42.36 43.01 -33.91
C LYS A 623 41.77 41.73 -34.51
N LYS A 624 42.17 41.34 -35.72
CA LYS A 624 41.78 40.07 -36.35
C LYS A 624 42.27 38.87 -35.56
N ASN A 625 43.50 38.92 -35.04
CA ASN A 625 44.07 37.86 -34.20
C ASN A 625 43.38 37.77 -32.83
N ALA A 626 42.91 38.89 -32.26
CA ALA A 626 42.05 38.88 -31.08
C ALA A 626 40.70 38.21 -31.37
N LEU A 627 40.09 38.50 -32.52
CA LEU A 627 38.84 37.88 -32.95
C LEU A 627 39.01 36.35 -33.15
N ARG A 628 40.08 35.92 -33.82
CA ARG A 628 40.46 34.49 -33.98
C ARG A 628 40.57 33.79 -32.63
N ARG A 629 41.32 34.37 -31.70
CA ARG A 629 41.47 33.83 -30.33
C ARG A 629 40.14 33.72 -29.59
N SER A 630 39.18 34.62 -29.86
CA SER A 630 37.86 34.57 -29.22
C SER A 630 36.95 33.44 -29.72
N VAL A 631 37.13 32.96 -30.96
CA VAL A 631 36.28 31.90 -31.57
C VAL A 631 36.86 30.49 -31.34
N GLN A 632 38.17 30.37 -31.19
CA GLN A 632 38.88 29.09 -31.04
C GLN A 632 38.28 28.11 -30.01
N PRO A 633 37.85 28.53 -28.81
CA PRO A 633 37.27 27.61 -27.82
C PRO A 633 36.00 26.91 -28.29
N TYR A 634 35.17 27.59 -29.11
CA TYR A 634 33.91 27.05 -29.61
C TYR A 634 34.15 25.98 -30.69
N LEU A 635 35.11 26.20 -31.59
CA LEU A 635 35.48 25.22 -32.62
C LEU A 635 36.05 23.93 -32.00
N LEU A 636 36.89 24.07 -30.97
CA LEU A 636 37.44 22.92 -30.24
C LEU A 636 36.35 22.15 -29.48
N ALA A 637 35.36 22.84 -28.90
CA ALA A 637 34.23 22.21 -28.25
C ALA A 637 33.34 21.43 -29.24
N GLU A 638 33.06 22.01 -30.42
CA GLU A 638 32.27 21.34 -31.45
C GLU A 638 32.98 20.08 -31.99
N ASP A 639 34.27 20.18 -32.27
CA ASP A 639 35.08 19.04 -32.72
C ASP A 639 35.16 17.93 -31.65
N ALA A 640 35.32 18.27 -30.37
CA ALA A 640 35.29 17.29 -29.27
C ALA A 640 33.96 16.52 -29.21
N LEU A 641 32.83 17.21 -29.37
CA LEU A 641 31.51 16.57 -29.37
C LEU A 641 31.29 15.68 -30.60
N ASN A 642 31.78 16.09 -31.76
CA ASN A 642 31.72 15.27 -32.98
C ASN A 642 32.58 14.01 -32.87
N ARG A 643 33.76 14.07 -32.25
CA ARG A 643 34.58 12.88 -31.96
C ARG A 643 33.86 11.88 -31.06
N VAL A 644 33.14 12.36 -30.03
CA VAL A 644 32.34 11.49 -29.16
C VAL A 644 31.18 10.85 -29.93
N ALA A 645 30.51 11.60 -30.81
CA ALA A 645 29.47 11.04 -31.68
C ALA A 645 30.02 9.93 -32.60
N GLU A 646 31.23 10.08 -33.15
CA GLU A 646 31.90 9.03 -33.93
C GLU A 646 32.31 7.81 -33.09
N GLN A 647 32.80 8.03 -31.87
CA GLN A 647 33.11 6.93 -30.95
C GLN A 647 31.86 6.08 -30.67
N ILE A 648 30.70 6.70 -30.43
CA ILE A 648 29.43 5.99 -30.26
C ILE A 648 29.08 5.18 -31.51
N ARG A 649 29.25 5.73 -32.72
CA ARG A 649 28.97 5.02 -33.99
C ARG A 649 29.89 3.82 -34.22
N SER A 650 31.12 3.87 -33.71
CA SER A 650 32.12 2.82 -33.87
C SER A 650 31.95 1.61 -32.94
N LEU A 651 31.10 1.71 -31.91
CA LEU A 651 30.89 0.63 -30.95
C LEU A 651 30.24 -0.61 -31.60
N PRO A 652 30.65 -1.84 -31.25
CA PRO A 652 30.12 -3.06 -31.85
C PRO A 652 28.69 -3.36 -31.38
N VAL A 653 27.76 -3.55 -32.33
CA VAL A 653 26.36 -3.92 -32.04
C VAL A 653 26.07 -5.43 -32.18
N ALA A 654 26.97 -6.20 -32.79
CA ALA A 654 26.76 -7.63 -33.05
C ALA A 654 27.06 -8.50 -31.82
N PHE A 655 26.27 -9.54 -31.58
CA PHE A 655 26.42 -10.48 -30.45
C PHE A 655 27.14 -11.77 -30.89
N THR A 656 28.33 -11.62 -31.48
CA THR A 656 29.16 -12.75 -31.89
C THR A 656 29.59 -13.57 -30.67
N ASN A 657 29.52 -14.90 -30.79
CA ASN A 657 29.89 -15.87 -29.72
C ASN A 657 28.99 -15.88 -28.47
N CYS A 658 27.81 -15.23 -28.51
CA CYS A 658 26.81 -15.38 -27.46
C CYS A 658 25.91 -16.60 -27.71
N HIS A 659 26.19 -17.69 -27.00
CA HIS A 659 25.42 -18.94 -27.08
C HIS A 659 24.35 -19.10 -25.99
N LYS A 660 24.16 -18.08 -25.15
CA LYS A 660 23.19 -18.07 -24.05
C LYS A 660 22.43 -16.75 -24.04
N VAL A 661 21.13 -16.80 -23.75
CA VAL A 661 20.27 -15.61 -23.64
C VAL A 661 20.81 -14.63 -22.60
N VAL A 662 21.25 -15.13 -21.45
CA VAL A 662 21.85 -14.31 -20.38
C VAL A 662 23.13 -13.61 -20.86
N ALA A 663 23.96 -14.27 -21.68
CA ALA A 663 25.17 -13.65 -22.21
C ALA A 663 24.85 -12.51 -23.18
N VAL A 664 23.80 -12.64 -24.01
CA VAL A 664 23.32 -11.55 -24.88
C VAL A 664 22.84 -10.36 -24.05
N ILE A 665 22.07 -10.61 -22.98
CA ILE A 665 21.56 -9.57 -22.08
C ILE A 665 22.72 -8.82 -21.40
N LEU A 666 23.65 -9.56 -20.77
CA LEU A 666 24.79 -8.96 -20.08
C LEU A 666 25.68 -8.16 -21.03
N GLN A 667 25.96 -8.67 -22.22
CA GLN A 667 26.79 -7.95 -23.20
C GLN A 667 26.07 -6.71 -23.75
N LYS A 668 24.74 -6.74 -23.84
CA LYS A 668 23.93 -5.58 -24.22
C LYS A 668 24.04 -4.49 -23.15
N GLU A 669 23.84 -4.85 -21.88
CA GLU A 669 23.95 -3.91 -20.74
C GLU A 669 25.35 -3.28 -20.67
N GLN A 670 26.41 -4.09 -20.82
CA GLN A 670 27.79 -3.58 -20.86
C GLN A 670 28.02 -2.55 -21.98
N ARG A 671 27.38 -2.76 -23.13
CA ARG A 671 27.49 -1.88 -24.30
C ARG A 671 26.68 -0.60 -24.17
N GLU A 672 25.52 -0.65 -23.51
CA GLU A 672 24.73 0.55 -23.16
C GLU A 672 25.49 1.40 -22.12
N GLU A 673 26.14 0.76 -21.15
CA GLU A 673 27.01 1.40 -20.16
C GLU A 673 28.23 2.08 -20.83
N GLN A 674 28.82 1.47 -21.86
CA GLN A 674 29.91 2.11 -22.63
C GLN A 674 29.45 3.42 -23.29
N VAL A 675 28.25 3.46 -23.88
CA VAL A 675 27.68 4.69 -24.44
C VAL A 675 27.41 5.72 -23.35
N TYR A 676 26.86 5.30 -22.21
CA TYR A 676 26.63 6.18 -21.07
C TYR A 676 27.92 6.87 -20.62
N ARG A 677 29.02 6.10 -20.48
CA ARG A 677 30.34 6.65 -20.11
C ARG A 677 30.87 7.66 -21.12
N LEU A 678 30.71 7.40 -22.42
CA LEU A 678 31.12 8.33 -23.48
C LEU A 678 30.36 9.66 -23.40
N VAL A 679 29.05 9.61 -23.16
CA VAL A 679 28.20 10.82 -23.05
C VAL A 679 28.43 11.58 -21.75
N LYS A 680 28.86 10.90 -20.67
CA LYS A 680 29.10 11.50 -19.36
C LYS A 680 30.52 11.99 -19.12
N GLN A 681 31.39 11.97 -20.13
CA GLN A 681 32.72 12.55 -19.99
C GLN A 681 32.63 14.05 -19.68
N ASP A 682 33.47 14.54 -18.77
CA ASP A 682 33.49 15.96 -18.38
C ASP A 682 33.71 16.89 -19.58
N ILE A 683 34.48 16.43 -20.58
CA ILE A 683 34.73 17.17 -21.82
C ILE A 683 33.45 17.43 -22.62
N VAL A 684 32.49 16.50 -22.60
CA VAL A 684 31.18 16.64 -23.26
C VAL A 684 30.36 17.70 -22.54
N ALA A 685 30.26 17.60 -21.21
CA ALA A 685 29.49 18.54 -20.41
C ALA A 685 30.05 19.97 -20.48
N GLN A 686 31.38 20.11 -20.52
CA GLN A 686 32.05 21.41 -20.69
C GLN A 686 31.82 21.99 -22.09
N ALA A 687 31.97 21.17 -23.13
CA ALA A 687 31.74 21.59 -24.51
C ALA A 687 30.28 21.96 -24.79
N GLU A 688 29.31 21.21 -24.27
CA GLU A 688 27.88 21.51 -24.39
C GLU A 688 27.51 22.82 -23.70
N ARG A 689 28.03 23.07 -22.48
CA ARG A 689 27.84 24.37 -21.79
C ARG A 689 28.44 25.52 -22.57
N LEU A 690 29.64 25.33 -23.13
CA LEU A 690 30.32 26.38 -23.91
C LEU A 690 29.54 26.74 -25.17
N LEU A 691 28.93 25.74 -25.83
CA LEU A 691 28.13 25.93 -27.05
C LEU A 691 26.65 26.27 -26.77
N GLY A 692 26.21 26.30 -25.51
CA GLY A 692 24.84 26.63 -25.12
C GLY A 692 23.82 25.50 -25.32
N TYR A 693 24.26 24.25 -25.42
CA TYR A 693 23.37 23.08 -25.45
C TYR A 693 23.03 22.64 -24.02
N SER A 694 21.76 22.76 -23.64
CA SER A 694 21.25 22.26 -22.34
C SER A 694 20.62 20.86 -22.42
N SER A 695 20.22 20.42 -23.61
CA SER A 695 19.51 19.17 -23.86
C SER A 695 20.35 18.11 -24.60
N GLY A 696 21.66 18.33 -24.71
CA GLY A 696 22.60 17.44 -25.38
C GLY A 696 22.89 17.85 -26.83
N TYR A 697 24.11 17.57 -27.30
CA TYR A 697 24.53 17.90 -28.66
C TYR A 697 23.82 17.03 -29.72
N PRO A 698 23.19 17.61 -30.78
CA PRO A 698 22.39 16.86 -31.74
C PRO A 698 23.09 15.65 -32.39
N ALA A 699 24.38 15.76 -32.71
CA ALA A 699 25.12 14.66 -33.33
C ALA A 699 25.30 13.47 -32.36
N ILE A 700 25.50 13.74 -31.07
CA ILE A 700 25.61 12.73 -30.00
C ILE A 700 24.23 12.09 -29.77
N LEU A 701 23.16 12.88 -29.67
CA LEU A 701 21.80 12.37 -29.48
C LEU A 701 21.40 11.44 -30.64
N LYS A 702 21.69 11.83 -31.89
CA LYS A 702 21.45 11.00 -33.07
C LYS A 702 22.29 9.72 -33.05
N ALA A 703 23.60 9.82 -32.78
CA ALA A 703 24.49 8.66 -32.71
C ALA A 703 24.04 7.66 -31.64
N LYS A 704 23.66 8.15 -30.46
CA LYS A 704 23.11 7.35 -29.37
C LYS A 704 21.81 6.65 -29.78
N GLY A 705 20.84 7.38 -30.33
CA GLY A 705 19.56 6.81 -30.75
C GLY A 705 19.69 5.79 -31.88
N ASP A 706 20.60 6.01 -32.83
CA ASP A 706 20.90 5.05 -33.90
C ASP A 706 21.55 3.78 -33.34
N TYR A 707 22.53 3.93 -32.43
CA TYR A 707 23.20 2.81 -31.78
C TYR A 707 22.25 1.96 -30.93
N GLU A 708 21.45 2.58 -30.05
CA GLU A 708 20.50 1.88 -29.18
C GLU A 708 19.47 1.09 -30.00
N ARG A 709 18.95 1.65 -31.10
CA ARG A 709 18.03 0.93 -31.99
C ARG A 709 18.69 -0.30 -32.61
N ASN A 710 19.89 -0.13 -33.17
CA ASN A 710 20.63 -1.23 -33.80
C ASN A 710 21.02 -2.33 -32.80
N LEU A 711 21.51 -1.94 -31.62
CA LEU A 711 21.86 -2.87 -30.54
C LEU A 711 20.64 -3.67 -30.08
N ASN A 712 19.49 -3.01 -29.88
CA ASN A 712 18.24 -3.67 -29.48
C ASN A 712 17.73 -4.65 -30.55
N GLN A 713 17.80 -4.27 -31.83
CA GLN A 713 17.40 -5.13 -32.94
C GLN A 713 18.29 -6.38 -33.01
N GLN A 714 19.62 -6.22 -32.92
CA GLN A 714 20.57 -7.33 -32.94
C GLN A 714 20.41 -8.25 -31.73
N ALA A 715 20.21 -7.69 -30.53
CA ALA A 715 19.98 -8.46 -29.30
C ALA A 715 18.70 -9.29 -29.42
N SER A 716 17.61 -8.67 -29.88
CA SER A 716 16.32 -9.33 -30.05
C SER A 716 16.40 -10.46 -31.07
N GLY A 717 17.04 -10.22 -32.23
CA GLY A 717 17.27 -11.24 -33.25
C GLY A 717 18.08 -12.43 -32.71
N GLN A 718 19.15 -12.17 -31.97
CA GLN A 718 19.98 -13.22 -31.39
C GLN A 718 19.23 -14.02 -30.30
N ILE A 719 18.48 -13.35 -29.42
CA ILE A 719 17.66 -14.02 -28.40
C ILE A 719 16.60 -14.91 -29.06
N GLN A 720 15.94 -14.43 -30.12
CA GLN A 720 14.97 -15.24 -30.86
C GLN A 720 15.61 -16.47 -31.50
N ASN A 721 16.79 -16.33 -32.11
CA ASN A 721 17.53 -17.46 -32.66
C ASN A 721 17.92 -18.48 -31.59
N LEU A 722 18.43 -18.04 -30.45
CA LEU A 722 18.78 -18.91 -29.31
C LEU A 722 17.56 -19.62 -28.73
N ARG A 723 16.43 -18.92 -28.58
CA ARG A 723 15.16 -19.53 -28.12
C ARG A 723 14.65 -20.56 -29.12
N LYS A 724 14.73 -20.28 -30.43
CA LYS A 724 14.39 -21.26 -31.47
C LYS A 724 15.23 -22.52 -31.34
N GLN A 725 16.56 -22.39 -31.19
CA GLN A 725 17.45 -23.52 -30.98
C GLN A 725 17.11 -24.32 -29.70
N ALA A 726 16.83 -23.63 -28.59
CA ALA A 726 16.41 -24.28 -27.34
C ALA A 726 15.09 -25.04 -27.53
N ASN A 727 14.13 -24.46 -28.25
CA ASN A 727 12.84 -25.06 -28.55
C ASN A 727 12.98 -26.31 -29.43
N ASP A 728 13.78 -26.23 -30.48
CA ASP A 728 14.02 -27.36 -31.40
C ASP A 728 14.64 -28.57 -30.67
N LEU A 729 15.52 -28.32 -29.68
CA LEU A 729 16.12 -29.37 -28.85
C LEU A 729 15.09 -30.10 -27.98
N VAL A 730 14.03 -29.43 -27.53
CA VAL A 730 13.03 -30.00 -26.61
C VAL A 730 11.72 -30.36 -27.27
N ALA A 731 11.55 -30.07 -28.56
CA ALA A 731 10.33 -30.36 -29.30
C ALA A 731 9.88 -31.83 -29.17
N PRO A 732 10.75 -32.86 -29.28
CA PRO A 732 10.34 -34.25 -29.07
C PRO A 732 9.80 -34.53 -27.66
N MET A 733 10.37 -33.87 -26.64
CA MET A 733 9.95 -34.00 -25.25
C MET A 733 8.59 -33.35 -25.01
N VAL A 734 8.36 -32.16 -25.58
CA VAL A 734 7.06 -31.48 -25.58
C VAL A 734 6.00 -32.34 -26.27
N THR A 735 6.31 -32.94 -27.42
CA THR A 735 5.41 -33.87 -28.12
C THR A 735 5.05 -35.06 -27.24
N ARG A 736 6.03 -35.73 -26.62
CA ARG A 736 5.76 -36.85 -25.68
C ARG A 736 4.83 -36.47 -24.52
N ILE A 737 5.00 -35.27 -23.96
CA ILE A 737 4.13 -34.76 -22.90
C ILE A 737 2.71 -34.50 -23.42
N ASN A 738 2.60 -33.85 -24.59
CA ASN A 738 1.31 -33.55 -25.19
C ASN A 738 0.56 -34.82 -25.61
N ASP A 739 1.27 -35.85 -26.07
CA ASP A 739 0.73 -37.13 -26.51
C ASP A 739 0.44 -38.10 -25.36
N PHE A 740 0.76 -37.73 -24.11
CA PHE A 740 0.49 -38.58 -22.94
C PHE A 740 -1.02 -38.80 -22.76
N ASN A 741 -1.51 -39.99 -23.10
CA ASN A 741 -2.93 -40.30 -23.02
C ASN A 741 -3.31 -40.83 -21.64
N PHE A 742 -4.46 -40.40 -21.13
CA PHE A 742 -4.99 -40.85 -19.84
C PHE A 742 -6.52 -40.83 -19.83
N HIS A 743 -7.12 -41.70 -19.02
CA HIS A 743 -8.57 -41.74 -18.83
C HIS A 743 -8.92 -42.35 -17.46
N PHE A 744 -10.07 -42.00 -16.92
CA PHE A 744 -10.54 -42.49 -15.61
C PHE A 744 -11.76 -43.42 -15.71
N ASN A 745 -11.99 -44.02 -16.88
CA ASN A 745 -13.22 -44.80 -17.14
C ASN A 745 -13.28 -46.15 -16.39
N HIS A 746 -12.16 -46.68 -15.93
CA HIS A 746 -12.07 -47.93 -15.18
C HIS A 746 -12.15 -47.74 -13.66
N CYS A 747 -12.14 -46.49 -13.18
CA CYS A 747 -12.22 -46.18 -11.75
C CYS A 747 -13.69 -46.23 -11.30
N ASN A 748 -13.99 -47.12 -10.35
CA ASN A 748 -15.35 -47.37 -9.87
C ASN A 748 -15.63 -46.81 -8.47
N ASP A 749 -14.61 -46.25 -7.81
CA ASP A 749 -14.70 -45.60 -6.51
C ASP A 749 -13.72 -44.42 -6.40
N LEU A 750 -13.92 -43.57 -5.39
CA LEU A 750 -13.11 -42.37 -5.19
C LEU A 750 -11.63 -42.67 -4.86
N VAL A 751 -11.36 -43.80 -4.23
CA VAL A 751 -9.99 -44.20 -3.86
C VAL A 751 -9.21 -44.58 -5.12
N GLN A 752 -9.83 -45.34 -6.02
CA GLN A 752 -9.26 -45.70 -7.32
C GLN A 752 -8.95 -44.48 -8.17
N VAL A 753 -9.86 -43.49 -8.23
CA VAL A 753 -9.60 -42.24 -8.97
C VAL A 753 -8.36 -41.53 -8.42
N ARG A 754 -8.24 -41.39 -7.11
CA ARG A 754 -7.11 -40.69 -6.46
C ARG A 754 -5.79 -41.43 -6.63
N LEU A 755 -5.79 -42.75 -6.47
CA LEU A 755 -4.60 -43.58 -6.70
C LEU A 755 -4.16 -43.53 -8.16
N HIS A 756 -5.11 -43.63 -9.09
CA HIS A 756 -4.81 -43.56 -10.53
C HIS A 756 -4.32 -42.16 -10.93
N GLN A 757 -4.92 -41.09 -10.41
CA GLN A 757 -4.46 -39.72 -10.62
C GLN A 757 -2.99 -39.57 -10.17
N LYS A 758 -2.65 -40.05 -8.97
CA LYS A 758 -1.28 -39.99 -8.46
C LYS A 758 -0.31 -40.76 -9.36
N ALA A 759 -0.68 -41.96 -9.79
CA ALA A 759 0.14 -42.75 -10.71
C ALA A 759 0.38 -42.03 -12.06
N LEU A 760 -0.67 -41.42 -12.64
CA LEU A 760 -0.54 -40.63 -13.87
C LEU A 760 0.34 -39.38 -13.69
N GLN A 761 0.28 -38.72 -12.53
CA GLN A 761 1.14 -37.60 -12.20
C GLN A 761 2.62 -38.03 -12.10
N GLU A 762 2.89 -39.19 -11.50
CA GLU A 762 4.25 -39.76 -11.42
C GLU A 762 4.77 -40.16 -12.80
N GLN A 763 3.93 -40.79 -13.65
CA GLN A 763 4.29 -41.11 -15.03
C GLN A 763 4.57 -39.84 -15.86
N LEU A 764 3.73 -38.81 -15.74
CA LEU A 764 3.95 -37.52 -16.40
C LEU A 764 5.25 -36.85 -15.93
N LYS A 765 5.59 -36.96 -14.64
CA LYS A 765 6.87 -36.48 -14.10
C LYS A 765 8.06 -37.23 -14.70
N GLY A 766 7.94 -38.55 -14.92
CA GLY A 766 8.96 -39.36 -15.62
C GLY A 766 9.22 -38.87 -17.05
N LEU A 767 8.21 -38.34 -17.75
CA LEU A 767 8.39 -37.70 -19.06
C LEU A 767 9.18 -36.39 -19.00
N THR A 768 9.38 -35.83 -17.80
CA THR A 768 10.19 -34.63 -17.55
C THR A 768 11.58 -34.90 -17.00
N GLU A 769 12.04 -36.15 -17.02
CA GLU A 769 13.41 -36.48 -16.63
C GLU A 769 14.42 -35.70 -17.47
N THR A 770 15.46 -35.23 -16.81
CA THR A 770 16.41 -34.29 -17.41
C THR A 770 17.28 -35.03 -18.43
N THR A 771 17.09 -34.73 -19.71
CA THR A 771 17.91 -35.23 -20.81
C THR A 771 19.05 -34.26 -21.13
N ASP A 772 20.05 -34.71 -21.88
CA ASP A 772 21.12 -33.81 -22.38
C ASP A 772 20.55 -32.67 -23.24
N ALA A 773 19.53 -32.98 -24.06
CA ALA A 773 18.83 -31.98 -24.85
C ALA A 773 18.11 -30.95 -23.97
N SER A 774 17.42 -31.38 -22.90
CA SER A 774 16.76 -30.45 -21.98
C SER A 774 17.75 -29.65 -21.14
N ARG A 775 18.89 -30.23 -20.71
CA ARG A 775 19.97 -29.49 -20.02
C ARG A 775 20.58 -28.43 -20.92
N LYS A 776 20.84 -28.77 -22.19
CA LYS A 776 21.38 -27.85 -23.18
C LYS A 776 20.40 -26.71 -23.49
N ALA A 777 19.12 -27.02 -23.68
CA ALA A 777 18.08 -26.01 -23.88
C ALA A 777 17.94 -25.08 -22.65
N ALA A 778 17.92 -25.63 -21.44
CA ALA A 778 17.86 -24.85 -20.20
C ALA A 778 19.10 -23.93 -20.05
N SER A 779 20.29 -24.44 -20.39
CA SER A 779 21.52 -23.64 -20.41
C SER A 779 21.49 -22.52 -21.46
N ILE A 780 20.87 -22.73 -22.62
CA ILE A 780 20.71 -21.68 -23.65
C ILE A 780 19.75 -20.59 -23.15
N GLU A 781 18.64 -20.99 -22.51
CA GLU A 781 17.66 -20.06 -21.92
C GLU A 781 18.16 -19.35 -20.65
N GLY A 782 19.17 -19.91 -19.97
CA GLY A 782 19.66 -19.44 -18.68
C GLY A 782 18.79 -19.86 -17.49
N SER A 783 18.04 -20.96 -17.62
CA SER A 783 17.14 -21.48 -16.58
C SER A 783 17.81 -22.59 -15.76
N SER A 784 17.64 -22.55 -14.44
CA SER A 784 18.04 -23.62 -13.52
C SER A 784 16.90 -24.63 -13.37
N GLY A 785 16.67 -25.47 -14.37
CA GLY A 785 15.60 -26.48 -14.33
C GLY A 785 15.11 -26.92 -15.70
N LEU A 786 13.80 -27.19 -15.83
CA LEU A 786 13.19 -27.53 -17.10
C LEU A 786 13.13 -26.31 -18.03
N PRO A 787 13.46 -26.48 -19.33
CA PRO A 787 13.25 -25.45 -20.34
C PRO A 787 11.81 -24.95 -20.36
N GLY A 788 11.62 -23.67 -20.71
CA GLY A 788 10.33 -22.98 -20.60
C GLY A 788 9.18 -23.71 -21.30
N LEU A 789 9.40 -24.20 -22.53
CA LEU A 789 8.40 -24.96 -23.28
C LEU A 789 8.01 -26.29 -22.61
N VAL A 790 8.99 -27.02 -22.08
CA VAL A 790 8.75 -28.31 -21.41
C VAL A 790 7.94 -28.10 -20.13
N LYS A 791 8.29 -27.07 -19.36
CA LYS A 791 7.55 -26.69 -18.16
C LYS A 791 6.09 -26.34 -18.48
N SER A 792 5.86 -25.56 -19.54
CA SER A 792 4.51 -25.18 -19.98
C SER A 792 3.69 -26.39 -20.43
N ALA A 793 4.27 -27.28 -21.24
CA ALA A 793 3.60 -28.50 -21.69
C ALA A 793 3.24 -29.42 -20.51
N TYR A 794 4.18 -29.62 -19.58
CA TYR A 794 3.97 -30.42 -18.37
C TYR A 794 2.80 -29.87 -17.54
N GLN A 795 2.78 -28.56 -17.28
CA GLN A 795 1.73 -27.94 -16.48
C GLN A 795 0.36 -28.03 -17.16
N ALA A 796 0.29 -27.80 -18.47
CA ALA A 796 -0.95 -27.94 -19.24
C ALA A 796 -1.51 -29.37 -19.13
N LYS A 797 -0.64 -30.37 -19.28
CA LYS A 797 -1.03 -31.77 -19.19
C LYS A 797 -1.44 -32.21 -17.79
N LEU A 798 -0.69 -31.76 -16.78
CA LEU A 798 -1.01 -31.99 -15.36
C LEU A 798 -2.40 -31.43 -15.00
N ASN A 799 -2.71 -30.21 -15.47
CA ASN A 799 -4.02 -29.61 -15.28
C ASN A 799 -5.14 -30.42 -15.97
N SER A 800 -4.86 -30.98 -17.15
CA SER A 800 -5.79 -31.85 -17.87
C SER A 800 -6.08 -33.13 -17.07
N ILE A 801 -5.06 -33.79 -16.50
CA ILE A 801 -5.21 -34.97 -15.63
C ILE A 801 -6.09 -34.65 -14.43
N ILE A 802 -5.81 -33.54 -13.73
CA ILE A 802 -6.56 -33.12 -12.54
C ILE A 802 -8.03 -32.86 -12.89
N SER A 803 -8.29 -32.15 -13.99
CA SER A 803 -9.65 -31.84 -14.44
C SER A 803 -10.44 -33.11 -14.79
N THR A 804 -9.84 -34.05 -15.50
CA THR A 804 -10.51 -35.32 -15.83
C THR A 804 -10.71 -36.22 -14.60
N ALA A 805 -9.78 -36.21 -13.63
CA ALA A 805 -9.95 -36.90 -12.36
C ALA A 805 -11.16 -36.36 -11.58
N GLN A 806 -11.27 -35.03 -11.46
CA GLN A 806 -12.41 -34.38 -10.82
C GLN A 806 -13.74 -34.70 -11.51
N ALA A 807 -13.76 -34.73 -12.85
CA ALA A 807 -14.94 -35.15 -13.60
C ALA A 807 -15.31 -36.61 -13.28
N ALA A 808 -14.34 -37.51 -13.14
CA ALA A 808 -14.58 -38.89 -12.73
C ALA A 808 -15.09 -39.01 -11.28
N GLU A 809 -14.50 -38.28 -10.33
CA GLU A 809 -14.99 -38.21 -8.94
C GLU A 809 -16.45 -37.75 -8.90
N ASN A 810 -16.79 -36.70 -9.65
CA ASN A 810 -18.16 -36.19 -9.73
C ASN A 810 -19.15 -37.20 -10.31
N ARG A 811 -18.75 -37.98 -11.34
CA ARG A 811 -19.59 -39.06 -11.88
C ARG A 811 -19.88 -40.13 -10.82
N ILE A 812 -18.87 -40.55 -10.07
CA ILE A 812 -19.00 -41.57 -8.99
C ILE A 812 -19.87 -41.04 -7.85
N ILE A 813 -19.66 -39.80 -7.43
CA ILE A 813 -20.47 -39.12 -6.40
C ILE A 813 -21.93 -39.08 -6.80
N ASN A 814 -22.22 -38.59 -8.02
CA ASN A 814 -23.59 -38.48 -8.51
C ASN A 814 -24.28 -39.85 -8.56
N HIS A 815 -23.60 -40.88 -9.08
CA HIS A 815 -24.14 -42.25 -9.10
C HIS A 815 -24.44 -42.76 -7.69
N SER A 816 -23.54 -42.52 -6.74
CA SER A 816 -23.67 -42.98 -5.35
C SER A 816 -24.79 -42.25 -4.60
N GLN A 817 -24.96 -40.95 -4.85
CA GLN A 817 -26.09 -40.18 -4.31
C GLN A 817 -27.43 -40.66 -4.88
N GLN A 818 -27.49 -41.02 -6.17
CA GLN A 818 -28.68 -41.65 -6.76
C GLN A 818 -29.00 -43.00 -6.10
N GLN A 819 -27.99 -43.82 -5.81
CA GLN A 819 -28.18 -45.07 -5.07
C GLN A 819 -28.73 -44.83 -3.66
N LEU A 820 -28.19 -43.85 -2.91
CA LEU A 820 -28.72 -43.48 -1.60
C LEU A 820 -30.16 -42.95 -1.68
N ALA A 821 -30.51 -42.19 -2.73
CA ALA A 821 -31.89 -41.74 -2.95
C ALA A 821 -32.84 -42.91 -3.25
N LYS A 822 -32.38 -43.92 -4.00
CA LYS A 822 -33.13 -45.16 -4.23
C LYS A 822 -33.37 -45.92 -2.91
N ILE A 823 -32.34 -46.09 -2.08
CA ILE A 823 -32.46 -46.71 -0.75
C ILE A 823 -33.47 -45.94 0.11
N ALA A 824 -33.42 -44.60 0.13
CA ALA A 824 -34.40 -43.78 0.84
C ALA A 824 -35.84 -44.01 0.34
N SER A 825 -36.02 -44.17 -0.98
CA SER A 825 -37.32 -44.49 -1.58
C SER A 825 -37.81 -45.88 -1.15
N ASP A 826 -36.93 -46.88 -1.14
CA ASP A 826 -37.27 -48.24 -0.73
C ASP A 826 -37.69 -48.31 0.75
N ILE A 827 -37.01 -47.57 1.64
CA ILE A 827 -37.40 -47.40 3.05
C ILE A 827 -38.82 -46.82 3.17
N ASN A 828 -39.14 -45.79 2.39
CA ASN A 828 -40.48 -45.19 2.40
C ASN A 828 -41.55 -46.17 1.89
N ARG A 829 -41.19 -47.07 0.97
CA ARG A 829 -42.08 -48.12 0.42
C ARG A 829 -42.18 -49.37 1.31
N PHE A 830 -41.45 -49.45 2.42
CA PHE A 830 -41.51 -50.57 3.35
C PHE A 830 -42.96 -50.91 3.72
N ARG A 831 -43.34 -52.18 3.60
CA ARG A 831 -44.72 -52.62 3.78
C ARG A 831 -45.03 -52.79 5.27
N ILE A 832 -46.04 -52.08 5.77
CA ILE A 832 -46.48 -52.16 7.17
C ILE A 832 -47.73 -53.03 7.22
N GLN A 833 -47.67 -54.16 7.94
CA GLN A 833 -48.80 -55.07 8.11
C GLN A 833 -48.79 -55.71 9.49
N PHE A 834 -49.98 -55.86 10.07
CA PHE A 834 -50.23 -56.50 11.36
C PHE A 834 -51.10 -57.76 11.17
N PRO A 835 -50.59 -58.80 10.49
CA PRO A 835 -51.38 -60.01 10.26
C PRO A 835 -51.70 -60.69 11.60
N GLN A 836 -52.95 -61.14 11.77
CA GLN A 836 -53.40 -61.98 12.89
C GLN A 836 -53.12 -61.41 14.31
N CYS A 837 -52.89 -60.10 14.42
CA CYS A 837 -52.72 -59.42 15.70
C CYS A 837 -54.08 -59.24 16.37
N ASN A 838 -54.46 -60.19 17.23
CA ASN A 838 -55.75 -60.22 17.92
C ASN A 838 -55.67 -59.77 19.39
N SER A 839 -54.50 -59.31 19.84
CA SER A 839 -54.29 -58.77 21.19
C SER A 839 -53.35 -57.58 21.14
N GLU A 840 -53.43 -56.73 22.16
CA GLU A 840 -52.54 -55.58 22.33
C GLU A 840 -51.07 -56.00 22.44
N VAL A 841 -50.78 -57.11 23.13
CA VAL A 841 -49.43 -57.66 23.28
C VAL A 841 -48.85 -58.02 21.91
N LYS A 842 -49.59 -58.78 21.09
CA LYS A 842 -49.13 -59.18 19.74
C LYS A 842 -48.97 -57.98 18.80
N ALA A 843 -49.84 -56.97 18.92
CA ALA A 843 -49.70 -55.74 18.13
C ALA A 843 -48.43 -54.95 18.51
N ASN A 844 -48.09 -54.88 19.79
CA ASN A 844 -46.87 -54.24 20.28
C ASN A 844 -45.60 -55.03 19.92
N GLU A 845 -45.62 -56.37 20.05
CA GLU A 845 -44.51 -57.23 19.60
C GLU A 845 -44.25 -57.03 18.10
N ARG A 846 -45.32 -57.07 17.28
CA ARG A 846 -45.21 -56.88 15.84
C ARG A 846 -44.72 -55.47 15.46
N ARG A 847 -45.09 -54.44 16.23
CA ARG A 847 -44.60 -53.07 16.05
C ARG A 847 -43.08 -53.02 16.18
N GLU A 848 -42.52 -53.64 17.21
CA GLU A 848 -41.07 -53.66 17.43
C GLU A 848 -40.35 -54.54 16.40
N GLU A 849 -40.94 -55.68 16.00
CA GLU A 849 -40.41 -56.48 14.88
C GLU A 849 -40.33 -55.70 13.57
N LEU A 850 -41.38 -54.94 13.21
CA LEU A 850 -41.41 -54.11 12.01
C LEU A 850 -40.34 -53.01 12.05
N LYS A 851 -40.07 -52.41 13.22
CA LYS A 851 -38.98 -51.43 13.39
C LYS A 851 -37.61 -52.06 13.20
N GLN A 852 -37.40 -53.28 13.67
CA GLN A 852 -36.15 -54.03 13.45
C GLN A 852 -35.98 -54.44 11.98
N GLN A 853 -37.04 -54.94 11.34
CA GLN A 853 -37.04 -55.28 9.91
C GLN A 853 -36.74 -54.06 9.03
N LEU A 854 -37.24 -52.88 9.39
CA LEU A 854 -36.94 -51.62 8.72
C LEU A 854 -35.45 -51.26 8.78
N LEU A 855 -34.80 -51.46 9.93
CA LEU A 855 -33.36 -51.20 10.09
C LEU A 855 -32.50 -52.23 9.33
N ALA A 856 -32.92 -53.49 9.30
CA ALA A 856 -32.23 -54.53 8.54
C ALA A 856 -32.19 -54.25 7.03
N GLN A 857 -33.09 -53.43 6.49
CA GLN A 857 -33.03 -52.99 5.08
C GLN A 857 -31.84 -52.06 4.77
N LEU A 858 -31.15 -51.53 5.78
CA LEU A 858 -29.96 -50.68 5.61
C LEU A 858 -28.67 -51.49 5.56
N ASP A 859 -28.69 -52.75 6.01
CA ASP A 859 -27.52 -53.64 6.10
C ASP A 859 -27.18 -54.33 4.76
N VAL A 860 -27.51 -53.68 3.64
CA VAL A 860 -27.20 -54.17 2.30
C VAL A 860 -25.82 -53.65 1.92
N SER A 861 -24.96 -54.50 1.37
CA SER A 861 -23.61 -54.15 0.90
C SER A 861 -23.55 -52.93 -0.04
N GLY A 862 -24.67 -52.61 -0.71
CA GLY A 862 -24.84 -51.40 -1.51
C GLY A 862 -24.90 -50.09 -0.72
N TYR A 863 -25.35 -50.08 0.53
CA TYR A 863 -25.44 -48.86 1.35
C TYR A 863 -24.06 -48.33 1.73
N GLU A 864 -23.20 -49.16 2.32
CA GLU A 864 -21.84 -48.75 2.72
C GLU A 864 -20.99 -48.32 1.52
N LYS A 865 -21.13 -49.02 0.39
CA LYS A 865 -20.43 -48.66 -0.85
C LYS A 865 -20.93 -47.33 -1.43
N ALA A 866 -22.24 -47.09 -1.43
CA ALA A 866 -22.81 -45.82 -1.86
C ALA A 866 -22.42 -44.70 -0.89
N LEU A 867 -22.39 -44.97 0.42
CA LEU A 867 -22.00 -44.01 1.44
C LEU A 867 -20.55 -43.57 1.28
N ALA A 868 -19.62 -44.52 1.17
CA ALA A 868 -18.19 -44.26 0.99
C ALA A 868 -17.87 -43.41 -0.26
N ASN A 869 -18.72 -43.51 -1.29
CA ASN A 869 -18.55 -42.81 -2.56
C ASN A 869 -19.47 -41.59 -2.74
N SER A 870 -20.37 -41.30 -1.80
CA SER A 870 -21.37 -40.23 -1.90
C SER A 870 -20.82 -38.81 -1.71
N GLY A 871 -19.59 -38.69 -1.22
CA GLY A 871 -19.00 -37.40 -0.84
C GLY A 871 -19.65 -36.73 0.39
N ILE A 872 -20.60 -37.41 1.06
CA ILE A 872 -21.30 -36.88 2.24
C ILE A 872 -20.41 -37.03 3.47
N SER A 873 -20.13 -35.91 4.14
CA SER A 873 -19.39 -35.92 5.40
C SER A 873 -20.20 -36.54 6.53
N ARG A 874 -19.56 -37.39 7.34
CA ARG A 874 -20.16 -37.94 8.58
C ARG A 874 -20.59 -36.87 9.58
N ALA A 875 -20.02 -35.67 9.52
CA ALA A 875 -20.45 -34.53 10.35
C ALA A 875 -21.88 -34.04 10.03
N GLY A 876 -22.39 -34.34 8.84
CA GLY A 876 -23.76 -34.01 8.43
C GLY A 876 -24.78 -35.11 8.71
N PHE A 877 -24.41 -36.17 9.42
CA PHE A 877 -25.32 -37.27 9.71
C PHE A 877 -26.29 -36.87 10.83
N VAL A 878 -27.51 -37.36 10.72
CA VAL A 878 -28.57 -37.21 11.72
C VAL A 878 -28.93 -38.62 12.18
N ASP A 879 -28.90 -38.86 13.49
CA ASP A 879 -29.17 -40.19 14.09
C ASP A 879 -28.29 -41.32 13.52
N GLY A 880 -27.06 -40.99 13.12
CA GLY A 880 -26.10 -41.96 12.55
C GLY A 880 -26.24 -42.23 11.05
N TYR A 881 -27.18 -41.58 10.36
CA TYR A 881 -27.42 -41.78 8.92
C TYR A 881 -27.34 -40.46 8.11
N PRO A 882 -27.09 -40.50 6.79
CA PRO A 882 -27.27 -39.35 5.91
C PRO A 882 -28.69 -38.76 6.02
N PRO A 883 -28.86 -37.44 5.90
CA PRO A 883 -30.14 -36.77 6.18
C PRO A 883 -31.36 -37.37 5.47
N GLN A 884 -31.23 -37.70 4.19
CA GLN A 884 -32.29 -38.31 3.38
C GLN A 884 -32.72 -39.71 3.87
N ILE A 885 -31.77 -40.48 4.40
CA ILE A 885 -32.01 -41.82 4.96
C ILE A 885 -32.61 -41.68 6.37
N ALA A 886 -32.02 -40.83 7.22
CA ALA A 886 -32.50 -40.56 8.56
C ALA A 886 -33.98 -40.10 8.54
N GLN A 887 -34.33 -39.20 7.62
CA GLN A 887 -35.69 -38.71 7.47
C GLN A 887 -36.66 -39.79 6.99
N ALA A 888 -36.25 -40.65 6.06
CA ALA A 888 -37.07 -41.77 5.59
C ALA A 888 -37.35 -42.78 6.71
N ILE A 889 -36.33 -43.15 7.49
CA ILE A 889 -36.46 -44.05 8.66
C ILE A 889 -37.41 -43.44 9.69
N LYS A 890 -37.20 -42.15 10.04
CA LYS A 890 -38.03 -41.45 11.03
C LYS A 890 -39.50 -41.44 10.64
N ARG A 891 -39.81 -41.05 9.40
CA ARG A 891 -41.19 -41.04 8.88
C ARG A 891 -41.80 -42.44 8.94
N LYS A 892 -41.05 -43.46 8.51
CA LYS A 892 -41.60 -44.81 8.44
C LYS A 892 -41.82 -45.44 9.81
N ARG A 893 -40.97 -45.15 10.80
CA ARG A 893 -41.21 -45.52 12.20
C ARG A 893 -42.50 -44.91 12.74
N GLN A 894 -42.73 -43.62 12.47
CA GLN A 894 -43.98 -42.95 12.86
C GLN A 894 -45.22 -43.59 12.20
N ASP A 895 -45.11 -44.03 10.95
CA ASP A 895 -46.18 -44.77 10.28
C ASP A 895 -46.45 -46.14 10.93
N ILE A 896 -45.40 -46.86 11.33
CA ILE A 896 -45.51 -48.14 12.05
C ILE A 896 -46.22 -47.92 13.40
N ASP A 897 -45.78 -46.93 14.17
CA ASP A 897 -46.37 -46.59 15.47
C ASP A 897 -47.85 -46.22 15.32
N ARG A 898 -48.18 -45.31 14.40
CA ARG A 898 -49.54 -44.87 14.12
C ARG A 898 -50.49 -46.02 13.73
N GLN A 899 -50.03 -46.96 12.90
CA GLN A 899 -50.84 -48.11 12.51
C GLN A 899 -51.01 -49.12 13.65
N ALA A 900 -49.97 -49.34 14.46
CA ALA A 900 -50.05 -50.17 15.65
C ALA A 900 -51.05 -49.61 16.66
N ASP A 901 -50.98 -48.30 16.95
CA ASP A 901 -51.85 -47.63 17.90
C ASP A 901 -53.32 -47.68 17.43
N ALA A 902 -53.58 -47.44 16.14
CA ALA A 902 -54.92 -47.56 15.56
C ALA A 902 -55.49 -48.98 15.69
N LEU A 903 -54.65 -50.01 15.51
CA LEU A 903 -55.04 -51.41 15.71
C LEU A 903 -55.30 -51.73 17.18
N ILE A 904 -54.46 -51.26 18.10
CA ILE A 904 -54.64 -51.46 19.54
C ILE A 904 -55.97 -50.85 19.99
N VAL A 905 -56.28 -49.64 19.51
CA VAL A 905 -57.57 -48.99 19.78
C VAL A 905 -58.74 -49.82 19.23
N SER A 906 -58.63 -50.37 18.02
CA SER A 906 -59.71 -51.19 17.45
C SER A 906 -59.92 -52.51 18.20
N ILE A 907 -58.84 -53.16 18.66
CA ILE A 907 -58.88 -54.35 19.52
C ILE A 907 -59.58 -54.02 20.85
N ARG A 908 -59.18 -52.93 21.52
CA ARG A 908 -59.79 -52.49 22.78
C ARG A 908 -61.27 -52.17 22.61
N LYS A 909 -61.62 -51.43 21.55
CA LYS A 909 -63.00 -51.08 21.21
C LYS A 909 -63.89 -52.31 20.99
N ALA A 910 -63.36 -53.36 20.36
CA ALA A 910 -64.08 -54.61 20.15
C ALA A 910 -64.32 -55.38 21.46
N ALA A 911 -63.34 -55.38 22.38
CA ALA A 911 -63.43 -56.09 23.66
C ALA A 911 -64.24 -55.34 24.73
N ALA A 912 -64.28 -54.01 24.68
CA ALA A 912 -64.86 -53.17 25.73
C ALA A 912 -66.33 -53.49 26.08
N PRO A 913 -67.26 -53.73 25.13
CA PRO A 913 -68.66 -54.05 25.45
C PRO A 913 -68.81 -55.33 26.28
N GLU A 914 -68.10 -56.41 25.92
CA GLU A 914 -68.13 -57.68 26.64
C GLU A 914 -67.56 -57.54 28.05
N ILE A 915 -66.44 -56.81 28.19
CA ILE A 915 -65.82 -56.51 29.48
C ILE A 915 -66.79 -55.74 30.38
N LEU A 916 -67.43 -54.68 29.87
CA LEU A 916 -68.40 -53.89 30.65
C LEU A 916 -69.66 -54.67 31.03
N ALA A 917 -70.10 -55.59 30.15
CA ALA A 917 -71.23 -56.47 30.43
C ALA A 917 -70.90 -57.47 31.55
N SER A 918 -69.68 -58.02 31.57
CA SER A 918 -69.24 -59.01 32.57
C SER A 918 -69.31 -58.49 34.02
N ILE A 919 -69.14 -57.18 34.20
CA ILE A 919 -69.22 -56.52 35.51
C ILE A 919 -70.55 -55.80 35.75
N ASN A 920 -71.54 -55.98 34.87
CA ASN A 920 -72.85 -55.32 34.94
C ASN A 920 -72.76 -53.79 35.16
N LEU A 921 -71.74 -53.13 34.57
CA LEU A 921 -71.46 -51.73 34.88
C LEU A 921 -72.66 -50.82 34.60
N GLN A 922 -73.39 -51.08 33.50
CA GLN A 922 -74.57 -50.30 33.13
C GLN A 922 -75.65 -50.33 34.22
N LYS A 923 -75.87 -51.48 34.87
CA LYS A 923 -76.81 -51.62 35.99
C LYS A 923 -76.31 -50.84 37.21
N HIS A 924 -75.02 -50.90 37.50
CA HIS A 924 -74.43 -50.16 38.62
C HIS A 924 -74.48 -48.64 38.40
N LEU A 925 -74.20 -48.17 37.19
CA LEU A 925 -74.32 -46.76 36.81
C LEU A 925 -75.78 -46.29 36.81
N GLY A 926 -76.73 -47.10 36.32
CA GLY A 926 -78.16 -46.76 36.39
C GLY A 926 -78.68 -46.66 37.82
N ASN A 927 -78.26 -47.57 38.70
CA ASN A 927 -78.57 -47.49 40.13
C ASN A 927 -77.95 -46.25 40.78
N LEU A 928 -76.71 -45.91 40.41
CA LEU A 928 -76.03 -44.72 40.88
C LEU A 928 -76.76 -43.46 40.42
N GLU A 929 -77.17 -43.39 39.15
CA GLU A 929 -77.89 -42.25 38.59
C GLU A 929 -79.23 -42.01 39.29
N SER A 930 -79.99 -43.08 39.54
CA SER A 930 -81.25 -43.02 40.29
C SER A 930 -81.04 -42.40 41.67
N LYS A 931 -79.96 -42.78 42.38
CA LYS A 931 -79.64 -42.22 43.69
C LYS A 931 -79.06 -40.81 43.64
N VAL A 932 -78.29 -40.47 42.62
CA VAL A 932 -77.87 -39.08 42.37
C VAL A 932 -79.10 -38.19 42.18
N LYS A 933 -80.09 -38.63 41.39
CA LYS A 933 -81.35 -37.91 41.15
C LYS A 933 -82.19 -37.77 42.44
N GLU A 934 -82.25 -38.80 43.28
CA GLU A 934 -82.86 -38.70 44.61
C GLU A 934 -82.16 -37.65 45.47
N LEU A 935 -80.82 -37.66 45.50
CA LEU A 935 -80.02 -36.70 46.29
C LEU A 935 -80.19 -35.26 45.79
N GLU A 936 -80.25 -35.05 44.47
CA GLU A 936 -80.57 -33.77 43.85
C GLU A 936 -82.00 -33.30 44.15
N LYS A 937 -82.97 -34.23 44.25
CA LYS A 937 -84.33 -33.90 44.65
C LYS A 937 -84.38 -33.44 46.11
N GLU A 938 -83.65 -34.11 47.00
CA GLU A 938 -83.54 -33.70 48.40
C GLU A 938 -82.79 -32.37 48.58
N ALA A 939 -81.79 -32.09 47.74
CA ALA A 939 -81.08 -30.81 47.71
C ALA A 939 -81.96 -29.59 47.43
N ARG A 940 -83.12 -29.78 46.79
CA ARG A 940 -84.08 -28.68 46.55
C ARG A 940 -84.83 -28.25 47.81
N THR A 941 -84.94 -29.13 48.80
CA THR A 941 -85.69 -28.88 50.04
C THR A 941 -84.81 -28.86 51.28
N LYS A 942 -83.56 -29.33 51.20
CA LYS A 942 -82.60 -29.40 52.30
C LYS A 942 -81.25 -28.80 51.86
N PRO A 943 -80.82 -27.65 52.41
CA PRO A 943 -79.55 -27.00 52.05
C PRO A 943 -78.32 -27.90 52.18
N ASP A 944 -78.27 -28.74 53.22
CA ASP A 944 -77.14 -29.64 53.49
C ASP A 944 -76.90 -30.71 52.40
N TYR A 945 -77.88 -30.92 51.51
CA TYR A 945 -77.81 -31.91 50.42
C TYR A 945 -77.25 -31.31 49.12
N VAL A 946 -77.08 -29.98 49.00
CA VAL A 946 -76.67 -29.29 47.75
C VAL A 946 -75.27 -29.70 47.29
N ASP A 947 -74.27 -29.59 48.17
CA ASP A 947 -72.88 -29.93 47.82
C ASP A 947 -72.69 -31.45 47.59
N PRO A 948 -73.22 -32.35 48.44
CA PRO A 948 -73.22 -33.78 48.17
C PRO A 948 -73.86 -34.15 46.83
N ALA A 949 -74.99 -33.52 46.46
CA ALA A 949 -75.66 -33.77 45.19
C ALA A 949 -74.79 -33.37 43.98
N LYS A 950 -74.16 -32.19 44.05
CA LYS A 950 -73.24 -31.70 43.01
C LYS A 950 -72.02 -32.60 42.83
N LYS A 951 -71.44 -33.07 43.94
CA LYS A 951 -70.29 -34.00 43.92
C LYS A 951 -70.68 -35.38 43.38
N ALA A 952 -71.85 -35.90 43.78
CA ALA A 952 -72.38 -37.15 43.26
C ALA A 952 -72.66 -37.09 41.75
N ARG A 953 -73.22 -35.97 41.25
CA ARG A 953 -73.43 -35.74 39.82
C ARG A 953 -72.11 -35.67 39.05
N THR A 954 -71.14 -34.93 39.56
CA THR A 954 -69.80 -34.81 38.94
C THR A 954 -69.11 -36.17 38.82
N MET A 955 -69.18 -36.97 39.89
CA MET A 955 -68.66 -38.35 39.89
C MET A 955 -69.37 -39.20 38.83
N TYR A 956 -70.70 -39.19 38.79
CA TYR A 956 -71.47 -39.93 37.78
C TYR A 956 -71.07 -39.54 36.35
N THR A 957 -71.02 -38.24 36.03
CA THR A 957 -70.63 -37.76 34.70
C THR A 957 -69.22 -38.20 34.32
N ARG A 958 -68.25 -38.18 35.27
CA ARG A 958 -66.89 -38.67 35.01
C ARG A 958 -66.86 -40.17 34.76
N LEU A 959 -67.63 -40.95 35.51
CA LEU A 959 -67.74 -42.40 35.33
C LEU A 959 -68.35 -42.75 33.97
N THR A 960 -69.42 -42.08 33.55
CA THR A 960 -70.01 -42.25 32.22
C THR A 960 -69.05 -41.83 31.10
N LYS A 961 -68.34 -40.71 31.26
CA LYS A 961 -67.31 -40.29 30.28
C LYS A 961 -66.17 -41.31 30.17
N ASN A 962 -65.72 -41.86 31.30
CA ASN A 962 -64.68 -42.90 31.28
C ASN A 962 -65.20 -44.20 30.63
N GLN A 963 -66.47 -44.54 30.84
CA GLN A 963 -67.12 -45.66 30.15
C GLN A 963 -67.13 -45.45 28.62
N GLU A 964 -67.50 -44.25 28.15
CA GLU A 964 -67.47 -43.90 26.72
C GLU A 964 -66.05 -43.99 26.14
N ARG A 965 -65.06 -43.43 26.83
CA ARG A 965 -63.65 -43.50 26.40
C ARG A 965 -63.12 -44.92 26.35
N PHE A 966 -63.53 -45.77 27.30
CA PHE A 966 -63.20 -47.20 27.29
C PHE A 966 -63.90 -47.93 26.13
N LEU A 967 -65.18 -47.68 25.89
CA LEU A 967 -65.92 -48.20 24.74
C LEU A 967 -65.33 -47.78 23.39
N ASN A 968 -64.73 -46.58 23.32
CA ASN A 968 -64.04 -46.10 22.13
C ASN A 968 -62.62 -46.67 21.97
N GLY A 969 -62.14 -47.49 22.93
CA GLY A 969 -60.80 -48.06 22.93
C GLY A 969 -59.68 -47.08 23.33
N GLU A 970 -60.04 -45.87 23.78
CA GLU A 970 -59.10 -44.83 24.20
C GLU A 970 -58.43 -45.15 25.54
N LEU A 971 -59.12 -45.89 26.41
CA LEU A 971 -58.59 -46.34 27.70
C LEU A 971 -58.28 -47.84 27.64
N SER A 972 -57.11 -48.23 28.15
CA SER A 972 -56.85 -49.63 28.48
C SER A 972 -57.67 -50.05 29.70
N VAL A 973 -57.72 -51.34 30.03
CA VAL A 973 -58.39 -51.82 31.26
C VAL A 973 -57.77 -51.18 32.51
N PRO A 974 -56.43 -51.17 32.72
CA PRO A 974 -55.81 -50.45 33.83
C PRO A 974 -56.13 -48.95 33.87
N ASP A 975 -56.09 -48.28 32.71
CA ASP A 975 -56.37 -46.83 32.65
C ASP A 975 -57.84 -46.52 32.96
N PHE A 976 -58.76 -47.38 32.50
CA PHE A 976 -60.17 -47.29 32.83
C PHE A 976 -60.42 -47.49 34.32
N GLN A 977 -59.76 -48.48 34.93
CA GLN A 977 -59.82 -48.71 36.38
C GLN A 977 -59.31 -47.50 37.17
N ALA A 978 -58.14 -46.99 36.80
CA ALA A 978 -57.54 -45.82 37.43
C ALA A 978 -58.42 -44.58 37.27
N ALA A 979 -58.98 -44.36 36.08
CA ALA A 979 -59.85 -43.22 35.80
C ALA A 979 -61.18 -43.29 36.58
N CYS A 980 -61.80 -44.46 36.68
CA CYS A 980 -63.01 -44.67 37.48
C CYS A 980 -62.75 -44.56 38.98
N LYS A 981 -61.64 -45.12 39.48
CA LYS A 981 -61.20 -44.96 40.87
C LYS A 981 -60.98 -43.49 41.21
N GLY A 982 -60.25 -42.75 40.37
CA GLY A 982 -60.02 -41.32 40.55
C GLY A 982 -61.32 -40.51 40.59
N ALA A 983 -62.31 -40.86 39.76
CA ALA A 983 -63.63 -40.21 39.78
C ALA A 983 -64.38 -40.42 41.11
N ILE A 984 -64.28 -41.62 41.69
CA ILE A 984 -64.97 -42.00 42.94
C ILE A 984 -64.24 -41.44 44.16
N ASP A 985 -62.91 -41.61 44.23
CA ASP A 985 -62.07 -41.10 45.33
C ASP A 985 -62.22 -39.57 45.49
N THR A 986 -62.39 -38.85 44.39
CA THR A 986 -62.59 -37.38 44.42
C THR A 986 -63.91 -36.98 45.10
N ALA A 987 -64.97 -37.80 44.99
CA ALA A 987 -66.29 -37.47 45.52
C ALA A 987 -66.58 -38.12 46.88
N LEU A 988 -65.86 -39.19 47.23
CA LEU A 988 -66.14 -40.00 48.42
C LEU A 988 -66.07 -39.22 49.75
N PRO A 989 -65.09 -38.32 50.00
CA PRO A 989 -64.99 -37.58 51.27
C PRO A 989 -66.22 -36.70 51.54
N ASP A 990 -66.70 -36.00 50.51
CA ASP A 990 -67.85 -35.11 50.60
C ASP A 990 -69.16 -35.90 50.82
N LEU A 991 -69.24 -37.10 50.23
CA LEU A 991 -70.39 -37.99 50.37
C LEU A 991 -70.39 -38.76 51.71
N ALA A 992 -69.23 -38.91 52.36
CA ALA A 992 -69.10 -39.65 53.62
C ALA A 992 -69.62 -38.88 54.84
N ASN A 993 -69.58 -37.55 54.81
CA ASN A 993 -69.98 -36.69 55.92
C ASN A 993 -71.50 -36.44 56.00
N HIS A 994 -72.28 -37.01 55.08
CA HIS A 994 -73.69 -36.70 54.91
C HIS A 994 -74.57 -37.97 55.00
N ARG A 995 -75.85 -37.85 55.40
CA ARG A 995 -76.81 -38.99 55.55
C ARG A 995 -77.11 -39.76 54.23
N GLY A 996 -76.45 -39.38 53.13
CA GLY A 996 -76.50 -40.02 51.80
C GLY A 996 -75.76 -41.35 51.68
N TYR A 997 -75.71 -42.15 52.75
CA TYR A 997 -74.97 -43.42 52.82
C TYR A 997 -75.26 -44.39 51.66
N LYS A 998 -76.46 -44.30 51.07
CA LYS A 998 -76.88 -45.13 49.93
C LYS A 998 -76.10 -44.83 48.64
N VAL A 999 -75.76 -43.55 48.35
CA VAL A 999 -74.94 -43.18 47.18
C VAL A 999 -73.50 -43.68 47.36
N LYS A 1000 -72.93 -43.51 48.56
CA LYS A 1000 -71.61 -44.05 48.90
C LYS A 1000 -71.55 -45.56 48.70
N LYS A 1001 -72.55 -46.29 49.20
CA LYS A 1001 -72.63 -47.75 49.05
C LYS A 1001 -72.67 -48.18 47.57
N ILE A 1002 -73.48 -47.51 46.75
CA ILE A 1002 -73.60 -47.83 45.31
C ILE A 1002 -72.36 -47.40 44.52
N ALA A 1003 -71.72 -46.27 44.86
CA ALA A 1003 -70.44 -45.87 44.25
C ALA A 1003 -69.31 -46.86 44.58
N LEU A 1004 -69.26 -47.36 45.81
CA LEU A 1004 -68.33 -48.43 46.19
C LEU A 1004 -68.64 -49.75 45.49
N HIS A 1005 -69.91 -50.05 45.19
CA HIS A 1005 -70.26 -51.19 44.35
C HIS A 1005 -69.80 -51.00 42.90
N VAL A 1006 -69.93 -49.80 42.32
CA VAL A 1006 -69.36 -49.46 41.00
C VAL A 1006 -67.84 -49.63 41.01
N LEU A 1007 -67.15 -49.11 42.04
CA LEU A 1007 -65.71 -49.24 42.18
C LEU A 1007 -65.28 -50.71 42.32
N SER A 1008 -65.96 -51.46 43.17
CA SER A 1008 -65.69 -52.89 43.36
C SER A 1008 -65.88 -53.67 42.06
N ALA A 1009 -66.95 -53.39 41.31
CA ALA A 1009 -67.21 -53.99 40.00
C ALA A 1009 -66.15 -53.61 38.95
N VAL A 1010 -65.61 -52.38 38.98
CA VAL A 1010 -64.53 -51.96 38.07
C VAL A 1010 -63.18 -52.54 38.49
N LEU A 1011 -62.88 -52.61 39.78
CA LEU A 1011 -61.62 -53.19 40.30
C LEU A 1011 -61.60 -54.71 40.16
N SER A 1012 -62.75 -55.39 40.19
CA SER A 1012 -62.84 -56.84 39.97
C SER A 1012 -62.48 -57.26 38.55
N LEU A 1013 -62.42 -56.33 37.60
CA LEU A 1013 -61.86 -56.58 36.26
C LEU A 1013 -60.42 -57.11 36.32
N GLY A 1014 -59.66 -56.77 37.37
CA GLY A 1014 -58.30 -57.27 37.58
C GLY A 1014 -58.23 -58.72 38.08
N THR A 1015 -59.27 -59.20 38.78
CA THR A 1015 -59.30 -60.56 39.38
C THR A 1015 -60.06 -61.57 38.53
N ALA A 1016 -61.09 -61.15 37.79
CA ALA A 1016 -61.80 -62.00 36.83
C ALA A 1016 -61.07 -62.11 35.47
N GLY A 1017 -60.33 -61.08 35.06
CA GLY A 1017 -59.68 -61.01 33.75
C GLY A 1017 -58.49 -61.96 33.56
N ILE A 1018 -57.79 -62.33 34.64
CA ILE A 1018 -56.64 -63.25 34.56
C ILE A 1018 -57.10 -64.68 34.24
N ALA A 1019 -58.26 -65.11 34.76
CA ALA A 1019 -58.82 -66.43 34.47
C ALA A 1019 -59.45 -66.53 33.06
N PHE A 1020 -60.03 -65.43 32.55
CA PHE A 1020 -60.60 -65.38 31.19
C PHE A 1020 -59.54 -65.21 30.09
N GLY A 1021 -58.51 -64.39 30.33
CA GLY A 1021 -57.46 -64.09 29.35
C GLY A 1021 -56.50 -65.25 29.08
N ILE A 1022 -56.17 -66.07 30.09
CA ILE A 1022 -55.22 -67.18 29.93
C ILE A 1022 -55.89 -68.38 29.22
N ASN A 1023 -57.17 -68.66 29.48
CA ASN A 1023 -57.83 -69.85 28.91
C ASN A 1023 -58.29 -69.64 27.45
N TYR A 1024 -58.72 -68.41 27.10
CA TYR A 1024 -59.07 -68.06 25.71
C TYR A 1024 -57.84 -68.01 24.80
N ALA A 1025 -56.71 -67.51 25.31
CA ALA A 1025 -55.46 -67.42 24.57
C ALA A 1025 -54.85 -68.79 24.19
N TRP A 1026 -55.24 -69.89 24.88
CA TRP A 1026 -54.70 -71.23 24.64
C TRP A 1026 -55.66 -72.21 23.92
N THR A 1027 -56.99 -72.08 24.04
CA THR A 1027 -57.91 -73.14 23.55
C THR A 1027 -59.12 -72.69 22.70
N GLY A 1028 -59.41 -71.39 22.62
CA GLY A 1028 -60.47 -70.88 21.72
C GLY A 1028 -61.91 -71.37 21.98
N ARG A 1029 -62.22 -71.98 23.14
CA ARG A 1029 -63.60 -72.38 23.53
C ARG A 1029 -63.93 -72.03 24.98
N TYR A 1030 -65.20 -71.72 25.25
CA TYR A 1030 -65.73 -71.51 26.60
C TYR A 1030 -66.11 -72.84 27.26
N SER A 1031 -65.62 -73.12 28.47
CA SER A 1031 -66.03 -74.27 29.29
C SER A 1031 -66.51 -73.79 30.66
N LEU A 1032 -67.66 -74.33 31.09
CA LEU A 1032 -68.41 -74.01 32.31
C LEU A 1032 -68.19 -75.09 33.38
N PHE A 1033 -67.00 -75.20 33.97
CA PHE A 1033 -66.84 -75.94 35.24
C PHE A 1033 -65.76 -75.31 36.13
N GLN A 1034 -66.15 -74.97 37.35
CA GLN A 1034 -65.30 -74.42 38.41
C GLN A 1034 -64.63 -75.53 39.23
N PRO A 1035 -63.42 -75.30 39.75
CA PRO A 1035 -63.09 -75.61 41.13
C PRO A 1035 -63.20 -74.33 41.98
N LYS A 1036 -63.79 -74.45 43.16
CA LYS A 1036 -63.89 -73.38 44.17
C LYS A 1036 -62.49 -72.99 44.68
N THR A 1037 -62.13 -71.69 44.68
CA THR A 1037 -61.00 -71.19 45.49
C THR A 1037 -61.09 -69.71 45.88
N GLU A 1038 -60.69 -69.48 47.15
CA GLU A 1038 -60.09 -68.33 47.85
C GLU A 1038 -60.65 -66.90 47.77
N SER A 1039 -61.44 -66.51 46.78
CA SER A 1039 -62.03 -65.15 46.78
C SER A 1039 -63.14 -64.97 47.82
N GLU A 1040 -63.69 -66.07 48.37
CA GLU A 1040 -64.60 -66.04 49.53
C GLU A 1040 -63.91 -65.49 50.81
N SER A 1041 -62.58 -65.46 50.88
CA SER A 1041 -61.84 -64.98 52.05
C SER A 1041 -61.72 -63.45 52.17
N VAL A 1042 -61.91 -62.70 51.08
CA VAL A 1042 -61.82 -61.22 51.11
C VAL A 1042 -63.16 -60.58 51.45
N THR A 1043 -64.27 -61.24 51.13
CA THR A 1043 -65.60 -60.87 51.62
C THR A 1043 -65.75 -61.02 53.14
N LEU A 1044 -64.97 -61.90 53.79
CA LEU A 1044 -64.94 -62.04 55.25
C LEU A 1044 -64.21 -60.89 55.97
N LYS A 1045 -63.22 -60.24 55.34
CA LYS A 1045 -62.48 -59.13 55.98
C LYS A 1045 -63.21 -57.78 55.98
N VAL A 1046 -64.29 -57.64 55.22
CA VAL A 1046 -65.17 -56.46 55.27
C VAL A 1046 -66.30 -56.64 56.28
N ASP A 1047 -66.81 -57.87 56.45
CA ASP A 1047 -67.82 -58.19 57.48
C ASP A 1047 -67.24 -58.18 58.91
N GLU A 1048 -65.96 -58.52 59.10
CA GLU A 1048 -65.28 -58.40 60.40
C GLU A 1048 -65.01 -56.94 60.83
N ALA A 1049 -64.82 -56.02 59.88
CA ALA A 1049 -64.67 -54.59 60.18
C ALA A 1049 -66.00 -53.93 60.61
N ILE A 1050 -67.15 -54.56 60.34
CA ILE A 1050 -68.48 -54.03 60.65
C ILE A 1050 -69.04 -54.54 62.00
N LYS A 1051 -68.54 -55.68 62.53
CA LYS A 1051 -68.94 -56.20 63.86
C LYS A 1051 -68.23 -55.54 65.05
N GLY A 1052 -67.21 -54.70 64.83
CA GLY A 1052 -66.34 -54.14 65.87
C GLY A 1052 -66.83 -52.87 66.59
N ILE A 1053 -67.99 -52.30 66.24
CA ILE A 1053 -68.46 -51.04 66.84
C ILE A 1053 -69.75 -51.32 67.63
N LYS A 1054 -69.62 -51.53 68.95
CA LYS A 1054 -70.74 -51.56 69.91
C LYS A 1054 -70.98 -50.17 70.53
N PRO A 1055 -72.23 -49.89 70.98
CA PRO A 1055 -72.70 -48.53 71.25
C PRO A 1055 -72.44 -48.07 72.69
N ARG A 1056 -72.25 -46.76 72.85
CA ARG A 1056 -72.76 -45.96 73.97
C ARG A 1056 -73.41 -44.71 73.44
#